data_AF-A0A948SZT8-F1
#
_entry.id   AF-A0A948SZT8-F1
#
_cell.length_a   1.000
_cell.length_b   1.000
_cell.length_c   1.000
_cell.angle_alpha   90.00
_cell.angle_beta   90.00
_cell.angle_gamma   90.00
#
_symmetry.space_group_name_H-M   'P 1'
#
loop_
_entity.id
_entity.type
_entity.pdbx_description
1 polymer ?
#
loop_
_entity_poly.entity_id
_entity_poly.type
_entity_poly.pdbx_seq_one_letter_code
_entity_poly.pdbx_strand_id
1 'polypeptide(L)'
;MSGIFSQQETNLWDYVYVLKKRKAAIAAAFILIVAAGVFFTYRAAVIYKATTTILIERENPNIVDFKEVMAFDASTTDYYQTQYQMLESRSLIDELIQAENLIEDPYLRGMKAGGIRKLLKKVPFYPDWLMPFVTDRSLDALIARRMLSVDPVRNSRLVKVSISHEDPQKAASVANTLVKLFIKKNLENRFLISRQATEMLADQLEELKLKVAQAEKNLQDYKEKNGLIAIPSMHVKDDFIQEAKLELVKTQAEEARLEKRYLPAHPKLIHVRSVIDALKAKIAEEENKKLELGRVAIDYGELEREAASARQIYETLLSRFQEMHSEAKSQASNILVVDEARAPERPDQPKPFINFLAAMFLGLMSGIALAFFLEYLDDTVKIPDDVEKGLSLELLGIVPNAEKDRKGPLGGELLLPQNGRPSQAAEAFRALRTALISKTRHIAGCRVFVVTSPNPSEGKSTISLNLAAAFSQNQSRVLLIDADLRKPKLHSRLKMPNSRGLTDVLEAKAVPSEVILSNAQSCGFDLLLSGTETQRAIELLGGERMNRFLSDMKMLYDIILIDSPPFLAVADSVVLSDYADVLTIIANYQNTEKRHLKDLKKRFSGFDHKLIGVVINQVKVRENDYYYHHHYYYGYGQTAPQKS
;
A
#
# COMPACT_ATOMS: atom_id res chain seq x y z
N MET A 1 -13.87 -23.31 16.22
CA MET A 1 -12.52 -23.32 15.62
C MET A 1 -11.50 -23.06 16.72
N SER A 2 -11.31 -24.04 17.60
CA SER A 2 -10.48 -23.94 18.80
C SER A 2 -9.28 -24.88 18.66
N GLY A 3 -8.08 -24.29 18.68
CA GLY A 3 -6.84 -24.90 19.14
C GLY A 3 -6.11 -25.84 18.18
N ILE A 4 -5.24 -25.32 17.29
CA ILE A 4 -4.09 -26.07 16.73
C ILE A 4 -2.90 -25.13 16.45
N PHE A 5 -2.49 -24.33 17.44
CA PHE A 5 -1.14 -23.77 17.47
C PHE A 5 -0.60 -23.96 18.89
N SER A 6 -0.32 -25.23 19.25
CA SER A 6 0.52 -25.50 20.41
C SER A 6 1.88 -24.85 20.15
N GLN A 7 2.33 -24.04 21.10
CA GLN A 7 3.62 -23.35 21.11
C GLN A 7 4.75 -24.24 20.56
N GLN A 8 5.05 -24.09 19.28
CA GLN A 8 6.36 -24.42 18.77
C GLN A 8 7.26 -23.26 19.20
N GLU A 9 8.31 -23.55 19.97
CA GLU A 9 9.46 -22.68 19.99
C GLU A 9 9.98 -22.61 18.55
N THR A 10 9.52 -21.63 17.78
CA THR A 10 9.99 -21.39 16.42
C THR A 10 11.44 -20.93 16.54
N ASN A 11 12.36 -21.87 16.47
CA ASN A 11 13.78 -21.58 16.54
C ASN A 11 14.16 -20.74 15.31
N LEU A 12 14.79 -19.59 15.55
CA LEU A 12 15.28 -18.71 14.48
C LEU A 12 16.25 -19.46 13.52
N TRP A 13 16.86 -20.54 14.00
CA TRP A 13 17.72 -21.43 13.22
C TRP A 13 17.01 -22.16 12.08
N ASP A 14 15.71 -22.44 12.19
CA ASP A 14 14.95 -23.12 11.15
C ASP A 14 14.82 -22.22 9.91
N TYR A 15 14.56 -20.93 10.11
CA TYR A 15 14.53 -19.95 9.03
C TYR A 15 15.89 -19.82 8.33
N VAL A 16 17.00 -19.79 9.09
CA VAL A 16 18.35 -19.76 8.53
C VAL A 16 18.65 -21.01 7.70
N TYR A 17 18.14 -22.18 8.12
CA TYR A 17 18.29 -23.41 7.38
C TYR A 17 17.57 -23.36 6.02
N VAL A 18 16.33 -22.88 5.98
CA VAL A 18 15.57 -22.72 4.72
C VAL A 18 16.33 -21.84 3.74
N LEU A 19 16.85 -20.70 4.23
CA LEU A 19 17.64 -19.78 3.40
C LEU A 19 18.92 -20.43 2.86
N LYS A 20 19.65 -21.20 3.69
CA LYS A 20 20.87 -21.92 3.25
C LYS A 20 20.56 -23.03 2.25
N LYS A 21 19.48 -23.80 2.47
CA LYS A 21 19.04 -24.90 1.59
C LYS A 21 18.63 -24.38 0.21
N ARG A 22 17.94 -23.25 0.16
CA ARG A 22 17.40 -22.66 -1.08
C ARG A 22 18.21 -21.48 -1.62
N LYS A 23 19.47 -21.30 -1.18
CA LYS A 23 20.35 -20.19 -1.60
C LYS A 23 20.45 -20.01 -3.12
N ALA A 24 20.41 -21.10 -3.88
CA ALA A 24 20.45 -21.06 -5.34
C ALA A 24 19.16 -20.47 -5.95
N ALA A 25 17.99 -20.81 -5.38
CA ALA A 25 16.71 -20.23 -5.81
C ALA A 25 16.63 -18.74 -5.46
N ILE A 26 17.10 -18.34 -4.27
CA ILE A 26 17.19 -16.94 -3.85
C ILE A 26 18.07 -16.16 -4.83
N ALA A 27 19.27 -16.66 -5.11
CA ALA A 27 20.21 -16.03 -6.04
C ALA A 27 19.66 -15.92 -7.46
N ALA A 28 19.03 -16.98 -7.97
CA ALA A 28 18.43 -16.97 -9.31
C ALA A 28 17.29 -15.93 -9.43
N ALA A 29 16.38 -15.89 -8.45
CA ALA A 29 15.28 -14.92 -8.43
C ALA A 29 15.80 -13.49 -8.29
N PHE A 30 16.80 -13.26 -7.43
CA PHE A 30 17.45 -11.97 -7.25
C PHE A 30 18.08 -11.48 -8.56
N ILE A 31 18.90 -12.31 -9.21
CA ILE A 31 19.58 -11.96 -10.47
C ILE A 31 18.55 -11.66 -11.56
N LEU A 32 17.49 -12.47 -11.68
CA LEU A 32 16.45 -12.27 -12.69
C LEU A 32 15.73 -10.94 -12.51
N ILE A 33 15.31 -10.61 -11.28
CA ILE A 33 14.57 -9.37 -10.99
C ILE A 33 15.47 -8.14 -11.15
N VAL A 34 16.72 -8.20 -10.70
CA VAL A 34 17.68 -7.12 -10.89
C VAL A 34 17.97 -6.91 -12.37
N ALA A 35 18.23 -7.99 -13.13
CA ALA A 35 18.46 -7.90 -14.57
C ALA A 35 17.24 -7.34 -15.32
N ALA A 36 16.03 -7.76 -14.96
CA ALA A 36 14.79 -7.19 -15.50
C ALA A 36 14.65 -5.71 -15.16
N GLY A 37 14.87 -5.31 -13.91
CA GLY A 37 14.80 -3.91 -13.47
C GLY A 37 15.80 -3.00 -14.20
N VAL A 38 17.03 -3.48 -14.38
CA VAL A 38 18.07 -2.81 -15.18
C VAL A 38 17.64 -2.71 -16.64
N PHE A 39 17.20 -3.82 -17.24
CA PHE A 39 16.75 -3.86 -18.63
C PHE A 39 15.59 -2.89 -18.91
N PHE A 40 14.56 -2.87 -18.05
CA PHE A 40 13.44 -1.94 -18.17
C PHE A 40 13.87 -0.49 -17.96
N THR A 41 14.81 -0.23 -17.05
CA THR A 41 15.34 1.11 -16.82
C THR A 41 16.11 1.64 -18.03
N TYR A 42 16.93 0.81 -18.69
CA TYR A 42 17.67 1.22 -19.89
C TYR A 42 16.79 1.36 -21.14
N ARG A 43 15.63 0.69 -21.19
CA ARG A 43 14.65 0.87 -22.27
C ARG A 43 13.64 1.98 -22.04
N ALA A 44 13.57 2.54 -20.83
CA ALA A 44 12.66 3.62 -20.54
C ALA A 44 13.06 4.88 -21.32
N ALA A 45 12.06 5.58 -21.86
CA ALA A 45 12.28 6.86 -22.50
C ALA A 45 12.87 7.88 -21.51
N VAL A 46 13.83 8.66 -22.00
CA VAL A 46 14.51 9.70 -21.23
C VAL A 46 13.61 10.92 -21.20
N ILE A 47 13.24 11.38 -20.00
CA ILE A 47 12.34 12.53 -19.81
C ILE A 47 13.10 13.65 -19.12
N TYR A 48 13.04 14.82 -19.72
CA TYR A 48 13.63 16.06 -19.25
C TYR A 48 12.55 16.93 -18.60
N LYS A 49 12.89 17.59 -17.48
CA LYS A 49 11.99 18.50 -16.76
C LYS A 49 12.56 19.92 -16.83
N ALA A 50 11.89 20.82 -17.54
CA ALA A 50 12.22 22.24 -17.57
C ALA A 50 11.30 23.02 -16.63
N THR A 51 11.78 24.07 -15.98
CA THR A 51 11.02 24.80 -14.94
C THR A 51 11.15 26.31 -15.12
N THR A 52 10.02 27.00 -15.19
CA THR A 52 9.90 28.47 -15.16
C THR A 52 9.44 28.89 -13.77
N THR A 53 10.02 29.94 -13.20
CA THR A 53 9.61 30.48 -11.91
C THR A 53 8.90 31.81 -12.09
N ILE A 54 7.69 31.92 -11.54
CA ILE A 54 6.90 33.16 -11.57
C ILE A 54 6.63 33.65 -10.15
N LEU A 55 6.59 34.98 -9.98
CA LEU A 55 6.14 35.67 -8.80
C LEU A 55 4.71 36.13 -9.03
N ILE A 56 3.79 35.72 -8.15
CA ILE A 56 2.39 36.17 -8.20
C ILE A 56 2.17 37.15 -7.06
N GLU A 57 2.00 38.42 -7.40
CA GLU A 57 1.63 39.43 -6.43
C GLU A 57 0.11 39.47 -6.24
N ARG A 58 -0.31 39.57 -4.97
CA ARG A 58 -1.71 39.85 -4.65
C ARG A 58 -1.87 41.36 -4.76
N GLU A 59 -2.80 41.79 -5.60
CA GLU A 59 -3.25 43.17 -5.57
C GLU A 59 -4.13 43.34 -4.33
N ASN A 60 -3.82 44.35 -3.50
CA ASN A 60 -4.80 44.83 -2.53
C ASN A 60 -5.77 45.70 -3.33
N PRO A 61 -7.04 45.30 -3.47
CA PRO A 61 -8.00 46.19 -4.09
C PRO A 61 -8.16 47.40 -3.17
N ASN A 62 -7.55 48.53 -3.52
CA ASN A 62 -7.94 49.83 -2.95
C ASN A 62 -9.27 50.26 -3.58
N ILE A 63 -10.26 49.37 -3.55
CA ILE A 63 -11.62 49.60 -3.99
C ILE A 63 -12.40 49.86 -2.72
N VAL A 64 -12.56 51.14 -2.42
CA VAL A 64 -13.61 51.77 -1.60
C VAL A 64 -14.32 50.84 -0.60
N ASP A 65 -14.07 51.12 0.68
CA ASP A 65 -14.63 50.51 1.88
C ASP A 65 -16.14 50.81 2.07
N PHE A 66 -16.96 50.42 1.09
CA PHE A 66 -18.42 50.51 1.14
C PHE A 66 -19.03 49.16 0.77
N LYS A 67 -18.60 48.09 1.47
CA LYS A 67 -19.32 46.82 1.65
C LYS A 67 -18.52 45.84 2.52
N GLU A 68 -18.14 46.24 3.72
CA GLU A 68 -17.55 45.33 4.71
C GLU A 68 -18.54 44.30 5.31
N VAL A 69 -19.76 44.15 4.77
CA VAL A 69 -20.76 43.20 5.29
C VAL A 69 -20.90 41.91 4.45
N MET A 70 -20.12 41.74 3.38
CA MET A 70 -20.13 40.47 2.60
C MET A 70 -18.75 39.98 2.13
N ALA A 71 -17.66 40.58 2.61
CA ALA A 71 -16.32 40.04 2.36
C ALA A 71 -16.06 38.88 3.34
N PHE A 72 -16.51 37.68 2.94
CA PHE A 72 -15.93 36.45 3.50
C PHE A 72 -14.42 36.54 3.27
N ASP A 73 -13.67 36.52 4.36
CA ASP A 73 -12.21 36.61 4.39
C ASP A 73 -11.64 35.34 3.72
N ALA A 74 -11.59 35.35 2.39
CA ALA A 74 -10.86 34.36 1.62
C ALA A 74 -9.39 34.53 2.02
N SER A 75 -8.89 33.55 2.76
CA SER A 75 -7.54 33.53 3.30
C SER A 75 -6.55 33.82 2.17
N THR A 76 -5.40 34.41 2.48
CA THR A 76 -4.30 34.61 1.51
C THR A 76 -3.98 33.32 0.73
N THR A 77 -4.20 32.16 1.36
CA THR A 77 -4.05 30.83 0.77
C THR A 77 -5.03 30.57 -0.39
N ASP A 78 -6.30 30.98 -0.28
CA ASP A 78 -7.34 30.72 -1.28
C ASP A 78 -7.07 31.47 -2.60
N TYR A 79 -6.51 32.68 -2.50
CA TYR A 79 -6.08 33.45 -3.68
C TYR A 79 -5.01 32.69 -4.47
N TYR A 80 -3.94 32.26 -3.81
CA TYR A 80 -2.85 31.54 -4.48
C TYR A 80 -3.29 30.20 -5.03
N GLN A 81 -4.12 29.46 -4.29
CA GLN A 81 -4.67 28.19 -4.74
C GLN A 81 -5.51 28.35 -6.01
N THR A 82 -6.32 29.42 -6.10
CA THR A 82 -7.08 29.74 -7.32
C THR A 82 -6.15 29.98 -8.51
N GLN A 83 -5.06 30.73 -8.32
CA GLN A 83 -4.08 30.98 -9.38
C GLN A 83 -3.39 29.69 -9.86
N TYR A 84 -3.09 28.76 -8.96
CA TYR A 84 -2.50 27.47 -9.32
C TYR A 84 -3.45 26.63 -10.16
N GLN A 85 -4.74 26.60 -9.80
CA GLN A 85 -5.75 25.90 -10.59
C GLN A 85 -5.99 26.56 -11.96
N MET A 86 -5.88 27.88 -12.06
CA MET A 86 -5.98 28.58 -13.35
C MET A 86 -4.82 28.24 -14.30
N LEU A 87 -3.60 28.03 -13.79
CA LEU A 87 -2.46 27.53 -14.57
C LEU A 87 -2.68 26.11 -15.11
N GLU A 88 -3.49 25.30 -14.42
CA GLU A 88 -3.88 23.94 -14.84
C GLU A 88 -5.22 23.92 -15.62
N SER A 89 -5.79 25.09 -15.92
CA SER A 89 -7.10 25.18 -16.56
C SER A 89 -7.07 24.62 -17.99
N ARG A 90 -8.14 23.90 -18.37
CA ARG A 90 -8.27 23.31 -19.71
C ARG A 90 -8.15 24.35 -20.83
N SER A 91 -8.79 25.51 -20.66
CA SER A 91 -8.74 26.59 -21.66
C SER A 91 -7.31 27.02 -21.96
N LEU A 92 -6.47 27.13 -20.94
CA LEU A 92 -5.07 27.53 -21.10
C LEU A 92 -4.24 26.42 -21.77
N ILE A 93 -4.50 25.16 -21.40
CA ILE A 93 -3.83 24.01 -22.00
C ILE A 93 -4.24 23.83 -23.47
N ASP A 94 -5.51 24.06 -23.83
CA ASP A 94 -5.96 24.01 -25.23
C ASP A 94 -5.30 25.09 -26.09
N GLU A 95 -5.19 26.32 -25.56
CA GLU A 95 -4.43 27.40 -26.21
C GLU A 95 -2.93 27.03 -26.35
N LEU A 96 -2.33 26.39 -25.34
CA LEU A 96 -0.96 25.88 -25.39
C LEU A 96 -0.77 24.81 -26.47
N ILE A 97 -1.71 23.87 -26.57
CA ILE A 97 -1.69 22.80 -27.57
C ILE A 97 -1.65 23.37 -28.98
N GLN A 98 -2.42 24.44 -29.22
CA GLN A 98 -2.46 25.14 -30.50
C GLN A 98 -1.18 25.95 -30.75
N ALA A 99 -0.70 26.70 -29.75
CA ALA A 99 0.46 27.57 -29.88
C ALA A 99 1.77 26.82 -30.16
N GLU A 100 1.96 25.65 -29.55
CA GLU A 100 3.17 24.82 -29.67
C GLU A 100 2.97 23.62 -30.64
N ASN A 101 1.83 23.58 -31.35
CA ASN A 101 1.44 22.50 -32.27
C ASN A 101 1.64 21.08 -31.66
N LEU A 102 1.25 20.92 -30.40
CA LEU A 102 1.48 19.69 -29.61
C LEU A 102 0.69 18.47 -30.11
N ILE A 103 -0.28 18.69 -31.01
CA ILE A 103 -1.05 17.63 -31.67
C ILE A 103 -0.16 16.77 -32.58
N GLU A 104 0.87 17.38 -33.16
CA GLU A 104 1.78 16.71 -34.08
C GLU A 104 2.99 16.08 -33.38
N ASP A 105 3.16 16.33 -32.07
CA ASP A 105 4.32 15.86 -31.33
C ASP A 105 4.38 14.30 -31.26
N PRO A 106 5.48 13.68 -31.71
CA PRO A 106 5.68 12.23 -31.62
C PRO A 106 5.56 11.67 -30.19
N TYR A 107 6.02 12.40 -29.17
CA TYR A 107 5.98 12.00 -27.77
C TYR A 107 4.55 11.88 -27.27
N LEU A 108 3.72 12.90 -27.52
CA LEU A 108 2.33 12.95 -27.10
C LEU A 108 1.45 11.96 -27.89
N ARG A 109 1.77 11.72 -29.16
CA ARG A 109 1.15 10.65 -29.96
C ARG A 109 1.49 9.26 -29.41
N GLY A 110 2.75 9.02 -29.02
CA GLY A 110 3.18 7.80 -28.34
C GLY A 110 2.44 7.55 -27.02
N MET A 111 2.24 8.62 -26.23
CA MET A 111 1.48 8.56 -24.97
C MET A 111 -0.01 8.21 -25.17
N LYS A 112 -0.64 8.71 -26.25
CA LYS A 112 -2.01 8.33 -26.63
C LYS A 112 -2.12 6.88 -27.12
N ALA A 113 -1.08 6.36 -27.78
CA ALA A 113 -1.09 5.06 -28.45
C ALA A 113 -0.87 3.83 -27.52
N GLY A 114 -0.40 4.03 -26.28
CA GLY A 114 -0.31 3.05 -25.18
C GLY A 114 -0.07 1.58 -25.58
N GLY A 115 1.17 1.08 -25.54
CA GLY A 115 1.52 -0.29 -25.94
C GLY A 115 0.78 -1.41 -25.18
N ILE A 116 0.46 -1.19 -23.91
CA ILE A 116 -0.32 -2.13 -23.06
C ILE A 116 -1.82 -2.07 -23.39
N ARG A 117 -2.30 -0.93 -23.90
CA ARG A 117 -3.70 -0.67 -24.27
C ARG A 117 -4.16 -1.50 -25.46
N LYS A 118 -3.28 -1.72 -26.46
CA LYS A 118 -3.55 -2.62 -27.60
C LYS A 118 -3.67 -4.08 -27.17
N LEU A 119 -2.98 -4.48 -26.10
CA LEU A 119 -3.02 -5.84 -25.56
C LEU A 119 -4.27 -6.05 -24.70
N LEU A 120 -4.62 -5.08 -23.84
CA LEU A 120 -5.81 -5.13 -22.97
C LEU A 120 -7.14 -4.97 -23.73
N LYS A 121 -7.20 -4.18 -24.81
CA LYS A 121 -8.41 -4.07 -25.66
C LYS A 121 -8.79 -5.39 -26.36
N LYS A 122 -7.89 -6.38 -26.43
CA LYS A 122 -8.17 -7.71 -27.02
C LYS A 122 -8.79 -8.71 -26.02
N VAL A 123 -8.90 -8.35 -24.74
CA VAL A 123 -9.48 -9.22 -23.72
C VAL A 123 -10.96 -8.84 -23.55
N PRO A 124 -11.92 -9.77 -23.78
CA PRO A 124 -13.36 -9.46 -23.78
C PRO A 124 -13.91 -9.06 -22.40
N PHE A 125 -13.17 -9.32 -21.32
CA PHE A 125 -13.55 -9.01 -19.94
C PHE A 125 -12.32 -8.55 -19.16
N TYR A 126 -12.25 -7.26 -18.80
CA TYR A 126 -11.22 -6.73 -17.89
C TYR A 126 -11.90 -6.18 -16.62
N PRO A 127 -11.36 -6.45 -15.43
CA PRO A 127 -11.88 -5.94 -14.16
C PRO A 127 -12.02 -4.42 -14.09
N ASP A 128 -13.01 -3.89 -13.36
CA ASP A 128 -13.29 -2.44 -13.25
C ASP A 128 -12.10 -1.61 -12.74
N TRP A 129 -11.21 -2.18 -11.93
CA TRP A 129 -10.00 -1.48 -11.46
C TRP A 129 -8.98 -1.18 -12.57
N LEU A 130 -9.11 -1.80 -13.74
CA LEU A 130 -8.29 -1.54 -14.93
C LEU A 130 -8.89 -0.46 -15.87
N MET A 131 -10.13 -0.01 -15.64
CA MET A 131 -10.81 1.03 -16.44
C MET A 131 -10.00 2.33 -16.64
N PRO A 132 -9.28 2.87 -15.62
CA PRO A 132 -8.50 4.10 -15.77
C PRO A 132 -7.34 4.02 -16.78
N PHE A 133 -6.95 2.81 -17.19
CA PHE A 133 -5.87 2.52 -18.13
C PHE A 133 -6.39 2.26 -19.57
N VAL A 134 -7.72 2.15 -19.77
CA VAL A 134 -8.35 1.79 -21.05
C VAL A 134 -9.04 2.98 -21.74
N THR A 135 -9.55 3.96 -20.98
CA THR A 135 -10.30 5.13 -21.47
C THR A 135 -9.46 6.07 -22.35
N ASP A 136 -10.05 6.62 -23.43
CA ASP A 136 -9.42 7.67 -24.23
C ASP A 136 -9.33 8.96 -23.41
N ARG A 137 -8.11 9.31 -22.99
CA ARG A 137 -7.86 10.61 -22.36
C ARG A 137 -7.64 11.63 -23.46
N SER A 138 -8.36 12.74 -23.36
CA SER A 138 -8.14 13.93 -24.17
C SER A 138 -6.71 14.47 -23.92
N LEU A 139 -6.13 15.13 -24.93
CA LEU A 139 -4.70 15.51 -24.91
C LEU A 139 -4.40 16.52 -23.79
N ASP A 140 -5.34 17.42 -23.51
CA ASP A 140 -5.38 18.33 -22.36
C ASP A 140 -5.24 17.59 -21.02
N ALA A 141 -6.00 16.52 -20.81
CA ALA A 141 -5.97 15.73 -19.58
C ALA A 141 -4.69 14.90 -19.42
N LEU A 142 -4.03 14.54 -20.53
CA LEU A 142 -2.71 13.91 -20.51
C LEU A 142 -1.63 14.92 -20.12
N ILE A 143 -1.67 16.12 -20.70
CA ILE A 143 -0.71 17.18 -20.40
C ILE A 143 -0.84 17.61 -18.93
N ALA A 144 -2.06 17.94 -18.47
CA ALA A 144 -2.33 18.37 -17.10
C ALA A 144 -1.84 17.37 -16.04
N ARG A 145 -1.92 16.06 -16.32
CA ARG A 145 -1.65 15.02 -15.33
C ARG A 145 -0.24 14.43 -15.39
N ARG A 146 0.43 14.46 -16.55
CA ARG A 146 1.74 13.80 -16.74
C ARG A 146 2.86 14.73 -17.14
N MET A 147 2.55 15.87 -17.75
CA MET A 147 3.54 16.77 -18.32
C MET A 147 3.68 18.04 -17.50
N LEU A 148 2.58 18.60 -16.98
CA LEU A 148 2.56 19.82 -16.16
C LEU A 148 2.66 19.51 -14.66
N SER A 149 3.45 20.32 -13.95
CA SER A 149 3.54 20.35 -12.48
C SER A 149 3.60 21.81 -12.02
N VAL A 150 2.68 22.22 -11.16
CA VAL A 150 2.63 23.57 -10.58
C VAL A 150 2.94 23.46 -9.08
N ASP A 151 4.19 23.76 -8.73
CA ASP A 151 4.72 23.56 -7.37
C ASP A 151 4.91 24.91 -6.65
N PRO A 152 4.10 25.25 -5.64
CA PRO A 152 4.31 26.46 -4.86
C PRO A 152 5.55 26.37 -3.97
N VAL A 153 6.29 27.47 -3.86
CA VAL A 153 7.43 27.56 -2.94
C VAL A 153 6.93 27.96 -1.56
N ARG A 154 7.17 27.09 -0.56
CA ARG A 154 6.74 27.33 0.83
C ARG A 154 7.25 28.68 1.34
N ASN A 155 6.38 29.39 2.07
CA ASN A 155 6.66 30.72 2.65
C ASN A 155 7.10 31.76 1.61
N SER A 156 6.65 31.63 0.37
CA SER A 156 6.99 32.54 -0.71
C SER A 156 5.80 32.75 -1.65
N ARG A 157 5.84 33.83 -2.43
CA ARG A 157 4.90 34.14 -3.52
C ARG A 157 5.34 33.55 -4.86
N LEU A 158 6.39 32.74 -4.84
CA LEU A 158 6.97 32.09 -6.02
C LEU A 158 6.28 30.77 -6.33
N VAL A 159 6.08 30.52 -7.61
CA VAL A 159 5.51 29.29 -8.15
C VAL A 159 6.45 28.74 -9.20
N LYS A 160 6.77 27.45 -9.10
CA LYS A 160 7.53 26.73 -10.09
C LYS A 160 6.57 26.02 -11.03
N VAL A 161 6.57 26.42 -12.29
CA VAL A 161 5.80 25.78 -13.36
C VAL A 161 6.76 24.90 -14.15
N SER A 162 6.59 23.59 -14.06
CA SER A 162 7.48 22.64 -14.72
C SER A 162 6.77 21.84 -15.80
N ILE A 163 7.49 21.58 -16.89
CA ILE A 163 7.05 20.75 -18.01
C ILE A 163 8.02 19.59 -18.22
N SER A 164 7.47 18.38 -18.34
CA SER A 164 8.20 17.14 -18.62
C SER A 164 8.04 16.65 -20.06
N HIS A 165 9.15 16.55 -20.81
CA HIS A 165 9.14 16.15 -22.23
C HIS A 165 10.36 15.29 -22.58
N GLU A 166 10.30 14.48 -23.65
CA GLU A 166 11.45 13.71 -24.17
C GLU A 166 12.54 14.61 -24.78
N ASP A 167 12.13 15.76 -25.31
CA ASP A 167 13.03 16.76 -25.88
C ASP A 167 13.24 17.92 -24.88
N PRO A 168 14.48 18.19 -24.43
CA PRO A 168 14.77 19.23 -23.46
C PRO A 168 14.49 20.65 -23.96
N GLN A 169 14.63 20.91 -25.27
CA GLN A 169 14.35 22.24 -25.84
C GLN A 169 12.85 22.51 -25.86
N LYS A 170 12.06 21.51 -26.30
CA LYS A 170 10.60 21.61 -26.26
C LYS A 170 10.06 21.73 -24.84
N ALA A 171 10.62 21.00 -23.87
CA ALA A 171 10.23 21.15 -22.46
C ALA A 171 10.33 22.61 -22.00
N ALA A 172 11.43 23.28 -22.33
CA ALA A 172 11.67 24.67 -21.98
C ALA A 172 10.76 25.64 -22.74
N SER A 173 10.59 25.45 -24.06
CA SER A 173 9.69 26.28 -24.87
C SER A 173 8.27 26.23 -24.36
N VAL A 174 7.74 25.01 -24.15
CA VAL A 174 6.36 24.80 -23.70
C VAL A 174 6.13 25.38 -22.30
N ALA A 175 7.09 25.27 -21.38
CA ALA A 175 6.98 25.88 -20.05
C ALA A 175 6.91 27.42 -20.12
N ASN A 176 7.79 28.02 -20.92
CA ASN A 176 7.80 29.48 -21.12
C ASN A 176 6.53 29.96 -21.85
N THR A 177 6.07 29.23 -22.86
CA THR A 177 4.85 29.57 -23.61
C THR A 177 3.61 29.47 -22.73
N LEU A 178 3.50 28.45 -21.87
CA LEU A 178 2.40 28.32 -20.91
C LEU A 178 2.32 29.54 -19.98
N VAL A 179 3.45 29.97 -19.41
CA VAL A 179 3.52 31.16 -18.55
C VAL A 179 3.17 32.44 -19.33
N LYS A 180 3.65 32.60 -20.56
CA LYS A 180 3.31 33.74 -21.42
C LYS A 180 1.82 33.80 -21.72
N LEU A 181 1.20 32.66 -22.06
CA LEU A 181 -0.24 32.57 -22.29
C LEU A 181 -1.03 32.88 -21.02
N PHE A 182 -0.57 32.41 -19.86
CA PHE A 182 -1.21 32.70 -18.58
C PHE A 182 -1.21 34.19 -18.25
N ILE A 183 -0.05 34.86 -18.39
CA ILE A 183 0.07 36.31 -18.21
C ILE A 183 -0.83 37.06 -19.17
N LYS A 184 -0.83 36.66 -20.46
CA LYS A 184 -1.69 37.26 -21.49
C LYS A 184 -3.17 37.12 -21.12
N LYS A 185 -3.62 35.93 -20.72
CA LYS A 185 -5.01 35.68 -20.33
C LYS A 185 -5.42 36.47 -19.10
N ASN A 186 -4.53 36.57 -18.12
CA ASN A 186 -4.78 37.35 -16.91
C ASN A 186 -4.97 38.84 -17.25
N LEU A 187 -4.08 39.40 -18.09
CA LEU A 187 -4.19 40.78 -18.57
C LEU A 187 -5.48 41.01 -19.39
N GLU A 188 -5.84 40.09 -20.29
CA GLU A 188 -7.08 40.16 -21.07
C GLU A 188 -8.32 40.19 -20.18
N ASN A 189 -8.38 39.30 -19.17
CA ASN A 189 -9.49 39.25 -18.22
C ASN A 189 -9.60 40.54 -17.41
N ARG A 190 -8.46 41.11 -16.96
CA ARG A 190 -8.45 42.38 -16.22
C ARG A 190 -8.87 43.56 -17.08
N PHE A 191 -8.41 43.58 -18.34
CA PHE A 191 -8.83 44.60 -19.30
C PHE A 191 -10.35 44.52 -19.55
N LEU A 192 -10.90 43.31 -19.71
CA LEU A 192 -12.34 43.11 -19.89
C LEU A 192 -13.15 43.63 -18.70
N ILE A 193 -12.77 43.28 -17.47
CA ILE A 193 -13.44 43.72 -16.25
C ILE A 193 -13.34 45.25 -16.11
N SER A 194 -12.17 45.82 -16.34
CA SER A 194 -11.95 47.28 -16.25
C SER A 194 -12.75 48.04 -17.30
N ARG A 195 -12.83 47.52 -18.54
CA ARG A 195 -13.64 48.12 -19.60
C ARG A 195 -15.12 48.11 -19.24
N GLN A 196 -15.64 46.98 -18.75
CA GLN A 196 -17.02 46.86 -18.29
C GLN A 196 -17.34 47.82 -17.14
N ALA A 197 -16.46 47.93 -16.14
CA ALA A 197 -16.63 48.87 -15.03
C ALA A 197 -16.62 50.33 -15.51
N THR A 198 -15.77 50.65 -16.49
CA THR A 198 -15.68 51.99 -17.09
C THR A 198 -16.94 52.31 -17.92
N GLU A 199 -17.46 51.34 -18.69
CA GLU A 199 -18.74 51.46 -19.39
C GLU A 199 -19.89 51.72 -18.39
N MET A 200 -19.97 50.95 -17.30
CA MET A 200 -20.97 51.17 -16.24
C MET A 200 -20.89 52.56 -15.60
N LEU A 201 -19.68 53.07 -15.32
CA LEU A 201 -19.51 54.42 -14.78
C LEU A 201 -19.86 55.51 -15.80
N ALA A 202 -19.59 55.29 -17.08
CA ALA A 202 -19.98 56.22 -18.14
C ALA A 202 -21.51 56.39 -18.16
N ASP A 203 -22.26 55.29 -18.10
CA ASP A 203 -23.73 55.30 -18.04
C ASP A 203 -24.24 56.08 -16.80
N GLN A 204 -23.63 55.84 -15.62
CA GLN A 204 -23.99 56.58 -14.40
C GLN A 204 -23.64 58.07 -14.46
N LEU A 205 -22.52 58.43 -15.10
CA LEU A 205 -22.13 59.82 -15.31
C LEU A 205 -23.10 60.55 -16.23
N GLU A 206 -23.61 59.87 -17.27
CA GLU A 206 -24.63 60.45 -18.15
C GLU A 206 -25.95 60.70 -17.39
N GLU A 207 -26.41 59.74 -16.59
CA GLU A 207 -27.59 59.90 -15.73
C GLU A 207 -27.42 61.06 -14.73
N LEU A 208 -26.26 61.15 -14.07
CA LEU A 208 -25.98 62.21 -13.11
C LEU A 208 -25.84 63.58 -13.77
N LYS A 209 -25.25 63.65 -14.97
CA LYS A 209 -25.17 64.89 -15.74
C LYS A 209 -26.56 65.44 -16.03
N LEU A 210 -27.52 64.58 -16.37
CA LEU A 210 -28.92 64.97 -16.55
C LEU A 210 -29.55 65.47 -15.24
N LYS A 211 -29.30 64.79 -14.12
CA LYS A 211 -29.77 65.21 -12.79
C LYS A 211 -29.20 66.56 -12.37
N VAL A 212 -27.90 66.79 -12.58
CA VAL A 212 -27.24 68.09 -12.31
C VAL A 212 -27.87 69.18 -13.17
N ALA A 213 -28.00 68.95 -14.48
CA ALA A 213 -28.62 69.92 -15.38
C ALA A 213 -30.07 70.24 -14.97
N GLN A 214 -30.84 69.23 -14.52
CA GLN A 214 -32.20 69.43 -14.03
C GLN A 214 -32.24 70.21 -12.71
N ALA A 215 -31.35 69.90 -11.76
CA ALA A 215 -31.27 70.59 -10.47
C ALA A 215 -30.83 72.06 -10.64
N GLU A 216 -29.81 72.31 -11.49
CA GLU A 216 -29.38 73.66 -11.84
C GLU A 216 -30.47 74.45 -12.57
N LYS A 217 -31.21 73.79 -13.49
CA LYS A 217 -32.37 74.40 -14.16
C LYS A 217 -33.48 74.74 -13.17
N ASN A 218 -33.84 73.84 -12.26
CA ASN A 218 -34.84 74.10 -11.23
C ASN A 218 -34.44 75.30 -10.37
N LEU A 219 -33.17 75.38 -9.98
CA LEU A 219 -32.63 76.52 -9.23
C LEU A 219 -32.72 77.82 -10.04
N GLN A 220 -32.39 77.78 -11.34
CA GLN A 220 -32.47 78.93 -12.23
C GLN A 220 -33.92 79.39 -12.46
N ASP A 221 -34.83 78.48 -12.79
CA ASP A 221 -36.26 78.74 -12.96
C ASP A 221 -36.84 79.36 -11.67
N TYR A 222 -36.40 78.87 -10.50
CA TYR A 222 -36.79 79.42 -9.20
C TYR A 222 -36.24 80.83 -8.95
N LYS A 223 -34.98 81.10 -9.33
CA LYS A 223 -34.38 82.45 -9.28
C LYS A 223 -35.14 83.44 -10.15
N GLU A 224 -35.49 83.04 -11.38
CA GLU A 224 -36.20 83.88 -12.35
C GLU A 224 -37.64 84.16 -11.91
N LYS A 225 -38.39 83.13 -11.52
CA LYS A 225 -39.80 83.25 -11.10
C LYS A 225 -39.98 84.16 -9.89
N ASN A 226 -39.01 84.16 -8.97
CA ASN A 226 -39.06 84.96 -7.74
C ASN A 226 -38.24 86.26 -7.82
N GLY A 227 -37.65 86.59 -8.98
CA GLY A 227 -36.91 87.84 -9.19
C GLY A 227 -35.69 88.02 -8.27
N LEU A 228 -35.02 86.93 -7.88
CA LEU A 228 -34.00 86.89 -6.82
C LEU A 228 -32.60 87.37 -7.26
N ILE A 229 -32.52 88.29 -8.23
CA ILE A 229 -31.26 88.71 -8.88
C ILE A 229 -30.33 89.46 -7.90
N ALA A 230 -30.87 89.99 -6.80
CA ALA A 230 -30.11 90.40 -5.63
C ALA A 230 -31.02 90.27 -4.41
N ILE A 231 -30.74 89.37 -3.47
CA ILE A 231 -31.41 89.36 -2.17
C ILE A 231 -30.80 90.52 -1.36
N PRO A 232 -31.52 91.64 -1.13
CA PRO A 232 -31.02 92.67 -0.24
C PRO A 232 -31.01 92.08 1.16
N SER A 233 -29.92 92.27 1.91
CA SER A 233 -29.74 91.76 3.27
C SER A 233 -31.00 92.02 4.11
N MET A 234 -31.68 90.96 4.54
CA MET A 234 -32.89 91.01 5.41
C MET A 234 -32.72 91.95 6.62
N HIS A 235 -31.48 92.20 7.02
CA HIS A 235 -31.10 93.00 8.18
C HIS A 235 -31.55 94.47 8.07
N VAL A 236 -31.59 95.07 6.87
CA VAL A 236 -31.96 96.50 6.72
C VAL A 236 -33.45 96.76 6.97
N LYS A 237 -34.31 95.75 6.82
CA LYS A 237 -35.76 95.88 7.06
C LYS A 237 -36.17 95.52 8.49
N ASP A 238 -35.33 94.79 9.22
CA ASP A 238 -35.59 94.45 10.62
C ASP A 238 -35.51 95.67 11.53
N ASP A 239 -34.57 96.58 11.27
CA ASP A 239 -34.45 97.86 11.98
C ASP A 239 -35.70 98.73 11.76
N PHE A 240 -36.25 98.77 10.55
CA PHE A 240 -37.46 99.54 10.24
C PHE A 240 -38.71 98.99 10.94
N ILE A 241 -38.90 97.66 11.00
CA ILE A 241 -40.02 97.07 11.74
C ILE A 241 -39.86 97.31 13.24
N GLN A 242 -38.64 97.25 13.78
CA GLN A 242 -38.38 97.56 15.19
C GLN A 242 -38.65 99.04 15.52
N GLU A 243 -38.20 99.96 14.68
CA GLU A 243 -38.48 101.40 14.82
C GLU A 243 -39.98 101.69 14.74
N ALA A 244 -40.70 101.11 13.77
CA ALA A 244 -42.15 101.26 13.62
C ALA A 244 -42.92 100.66 14.81
N LYS A 245 -42.48 99.52 15.36
CA LYS A 245 -43.04 98.95 16.60
C LYS A 245 -42.80 99.86 17.79
N LEU A 246 -41.63 100.48 17.90
CA LEU A 246 -41.31 101.43 18.96
C LEU A 246 -42.18 102.71 18.85
N GLU A 247 -42.39 103.20 17.63
CA GLU A 247 -43.27 104.34 17.34
C GLU A 247 -44.74 104.04 17.64
N LEU A 248 -45.21 102.82 17.31
CA LEU A 248 -46.53 102.34 17.69
C LEU A 248 -46.71 102.33 19.22
N VAL A 249 -45.73 101.82 19.96
CA VAL A 249 -45.77 101.81 21.44
C VAL A 249 -45.81 103.22 22.01
N LYS A 250 -45.02 104.16 21.46
CA LYS A 250 -45.05 105.58 21.87
C LYS A 250 -46.43 106.20 21.60
N THR A 251 -47.01 105.95 20.43
CA THR A 251 -48.31 106.51 20.02
C THR A 251 -49.46 105.93 20.84
N GLN A 252 -49.42 104.64 21.19
CA GLN A 252 -50.36 104.00 22.12
C GLN A 252 -50.28 104.60 23.53
N ALA A 253 -49.07 104.93 24.00
CA ALA A 253 -48.90 105.61 25.27
C ALA A 253 -49.49 107.04 25.24
N GLU A 254 -49.42 107.73 24.10
CA GLU A 254 -50.10 109.02 23.91
C GLU A 254 -51.62 108.89 23.84
N GLU A 255 -52.15 107.88 23.15
CA GLU A 255 -53.58 107.56 23.15
C GLU A 255 -54.10 107.36 24.58
N ALA A 256 -53.46 106.50 25.37
CA ALA A 256 -53.85 106.21 26.75
C ALA A 256 -53.80 107.46 27.66
N ARG A 257 -52.95 108.45 27.35
CA ARG A 257 -52.94 109.77 28.02
C ARG A 257 -54.11 110.64 27.58
N LEU A 258 -54.45 110.63 26.28
CA LEU A 258 -55.54 111.42 25.71
C LEU A 258 -56.93 110.88 26.10
N GLU A 259 -57.09 109.56 26.24
CA GLU A 259 -58.34 108.93 26.71
C GLU A 259 -58.75 109.40 28.11
N LYS A 260 -57.78 109.68 28.99
CA LYS A 260 -58.06 110.21 30.33
C LYS A 260 -58.59 111.65 30.31
N ARG A 261 -58.38 112.38 29.21
CA ARG A 261 -58.63 113.83 29.11
C ARG A 261 -59.79 114.18 28.18
N TYR A 262 -60.13 113.31 27.24
CA TYR A 262 -61.13 113.55 26.20
C TYR A 262 -62.12 112.39 26.11
N LEU A 263 -63.36 112.68 25.73
CA LEU A 263 -64.36 111.64 25.44
C LEU A 263 -64.01 110.89 24.13
N PRO A 264 -64.48 109.63 23.96
CA PRO A 264 -64.15 108.79 22.82
C PRO A 264 -64.40 109.39 21.43
N ALA A 265 -65.36 110.32 21.30
CA ALA A 265 -65.72 110.98 20.04
C ALA A 265 -64.90 112.25 19.72
N HIS A 266 -63.87 112.57 20.53
CA HIS A 266 -63.09 113.79 20.32
C HIS A 266 -62.17 113.66 19.08
N PRO A 267 -62.13 114.67 18.17
CA PRO A 267 -61.37 114.59 16.92
C PRO A 267 -59.89 114.21 17.08
N LYS A 268 -59.24 114.68 18.15
CA LYS A 268 -57.83 114.33 18.45
C LYS A 268 -57.62 112.85 18.77
N LEU A 269 -58.55 112.21 19.49
CA LEU A 269 -58.43 110.80 19.86
C LEU A 269 -58.70 109.88 18.67
N ILE A 270 -59.69 110.25 17.84
CA ILE A 270 -59.97 109.56 16.55
C ILE A 270 -58.74 109.60 15.65
N HIS A 271 -58.05 110.75 15.57
CA HIS A 271 -56.83 110.88 14.79
C HIS A 271 -55.71 109.95 15.29
N VAL A 272 -55.42 109.94 16.58
CA VAL A 272 -54.36 109.07 17.14
C VAL A 272 -54.69 107.58 16.94
N ARG A 273 -55.96 107.18 17.13
CA ARG A 273 -56.41 105.81 16.81
C ARG A 273 -56.21 105.46 15.35
N SER A 274 -56.55 106.37 14.44
CA SER A 274 -56.33 106.16 13.00
C SER A 274 -54.83 105.97 12.65
N VAL A 275 -53.93 106.68 13.35
CA VAL A 275 -52.48 106.52 13.19
C VAL A 275 -52.01 105.17 13.73
N ILE A 276 -52.53 104.74 14.88
CA ILE A 276 -52.23 103.43 15.47
C ILE A 276 -52.67 102.28 14.55
N ASP A 277 -53.89 102.36 14.01
CA ASP A 277 -54.40 101.34 13.08
C ASP A 277 -53.62 101.33 11.77
N ALA A 278 -53.23 102.51 11.25
CA ALA A 278 -52.35 102.62 10.09
C ALA A 278 -50.96 102.04 10.34
N LEU A 279 -50.36 102.29 11.52
CA LEU A 279 -49.07 101.72 11.92
C LEU A 279 -49.14 100.20 12.09
N LYS A 280 -50.21 99.68 12.73
CA LYS A 280 -50.44 98.23 12.86
C LYS A 280 -50.61 97.56 11.50
N ALA A 281 -51.40 98.15 10.60
CA ALA A 281 -51.58 97.64 9.25
C ALA A 281 -50.26 97.60 8.49
N LYS A 282 -49.45 98.66 8.58
CA LYS A 282 -48.13 98.74 7.93
C LYS A 282 -47.13 97.74 8.51
N ILE A 283 -47.10 97.53 9.83
CA ILE A 283 -46.26 96.51 10.48
C ILE A 283 -46.68 95.10 10.03
N ALA A 284 -47.98 94.79 10.05
CA ALA A 284 -48.48 93.48 9.61
C ALA A 284 -48.20 93.22 8.13
N GLU A 285 -48.29 94.25 7.29
CA GLU A 285 -47.92 94.18 5.87
C GLU A 285 -46.44 93.85 5.69
N GLU A 286 -45.54 94.53 6.40
CA GLU A 286 -44.10 94.26 6.32
C GLU A 286 -43.69 92.92 6.96
N GLU A 287 -44.37 92.49 8.03
CA GLU A 287 -44.16 91.15 8.62
C GLU A 287 -44.58 90.03 7.67
N ASN A 288 -45.72 90.17 6.96
CA ASN A 288 -46.14 89.21 5.94
C ASN A 288 -45.15 89.17 4.77
N LYS A 289 -44.69 90.33 4.27
CA LYS A 289 -43.64 90.39 3.24
C LYS A 289 -42.35 89.71 3.70
N LYS A 290 -41.96 89.87 4.98
CA LYS A 290 -40.79 89.20 5.56
C LYS A 290 -40.95 87.69 5.61
N LEU A 291 -42.11 87.18 6.03
CA LEU A 291 -42.41 85.74 6.06
C LEU A 291 -42.39 85.13 4.66
N GLU A 292 -42.96 85.81 3.66
CA GLU A 292 -42.90 85.36 2.27
C GLU A 292 -41.45 85.33 1.74
N LEU A 293 -40.67 86.38 1.98
CA LEU A 293 -39.24 86.40 1.63
C LEU A 293 -38.44 85.31 2.36
N GLY A 294 -38.78 85.03 3.62
CA GLY A 294 -38.18 83.96 4.41
C GLY A 294 -38.48 82.58 3.84
N ARG A 295 -39.73 82.33 3.43
CA ARG A 295 -40.09 81.08 2.75
C ARG A 295 -39.32 80.93 1.43
N VAL A 296 -39.27 82.00 0.64
CA VAL A 296 -38.56 82.00 -0.64
C VAL A 296 -37.06 81.72 -0.46
N ALA A 297 -36.44 82.25 0.59
CA ALA A 297 -35.03 82.02 0.91
C ALA A 297 -34.73 80.60 1.41
N ILE A 298 -35.65 79.98 2.16
CA ILE A 298 -35.52 78.59 2.62
C ILE A 298 -35.57 77.63 1.42
N ASP A 299 -36.61 77.76 0.59
CA ASP A 299 -36.81 76.96 -0.62
C ASP A 299 -35.62 77.14 -1.60
N TYR A 300 -35.12 78.37 -1.74
CA TYR A 300 -33.90 78.66 -2.49
C TYR A 300 -32.68 77.90 -1.95
N GLY A 301 -32.46 77.96 -0.63
CA GLY A 301 -31.33 77.30 0.00
C GLY A 301 -31.41 75.77 -0.07
N GLU A 302 -32.61 75.20 -0.12
CA GLU A 302 -32.81 73.77 -0.38
C GLU A 302 -32.39 73.37 -1.79
N LEU A 303 -32.91 74.07 -2.81
CA LEU A 303 -32.54 73.84 -4.21
C LEU A 303 -31.04 74.09 -4.49
N GLU A 304 -30.45 75.09 -3.83
CA GLU A 304 -29.02 75.38 -3.94
C GLU A 304 -28.16 74.25 -3.35
N ARG A 305 -28.53 73.70 -2.19
CA ARG A 305 -27.87 72.53 -1.61
C ARG A 305 -28.03 71.29 -2.48
N GLU A 306 -29.21 71.07 -3.06
CA GLU A 306 -29.47 69.95 -3.96
C GLU A 306 -28.60 70.03 -5.22
N ALA A 307 -28.56 71.20 -5.88
CA ALA A 307 -27.72 71.42 -7.06
C ALA A 307 -26.22 71.30 -6.74
N ALA A 308 -25.77 71.86 -5.61
CA ALA A 308 -24.38 71.75 -5.15
C ALA A 308 -23.99 70.30 -4.85
N SER A 309 -24.86 69.54 -4.17
CA SER A 309 -24.64 68.13 -3.85
C SER A 309 -24.56 67.28 -5.11
N ALA A 310 -25.49 67.45 -6.05
CA ALA A 310 -25.49 66.73 -7.32
C ALA A 310 -24.21 67.01 -8.12
N ARG A 311 -23.76 68.28 -8.16
CA ARG A 311 -22.52 68.68 -8.82
C ARG A 311 -21.30 68.02 -8.18
N GLN A 312 -21.21 68.02 -6.85
CA GLN A 312 -20.10 67.41 -6.13
C GLN A 312 -20.00 65.91 -6.39
N ILE A 313 -21.14 65.19 -6.43
CA ILE A 313 -21.17 63.76 -6.76
C ILE A 313 -20.71 63.53 -8.21
N TYR A 314 -21.20 64.33 -9.15
CA TYR A 314 -20.79 64.25 -10.55
C TYR A 314 -19.28 64.49 -10.73
N GLU A 315 -18.72 65.55 -10.15
CA GLU A 315 -17.29 65.86 -10.22
C GLU A 315 -16.43 64.76 -9.59
N THR A 316 -16.88 64.20 -8.45
CA THR A 316 -16.19 63.08 -7.78
C THR A 316 -16.17 61.84 -8.68
N LEU A 317 -17.31 61.44 -9.25
CA LEU A 317 -17.37 60.29 -10.15
C LEU A 317 -16.64 60.54 -11.46
N LEU A 318 -16.62 61.78 -11.96
CA LEU A 318 -15.87 62.12 -13.16
C LEU A 318 -14.37 61.98 -12.93
N SER A 319 -13.87 62.44 -11.78
CA SER A 319 -12.47 62.22 -11.38
C SER A 319 -12.15 60.73 -11.31
N ARG A 320 -13.01 59.92 -10.68
CA ARG A 320 -12.83 58.46 -10.61
C ARG A 320 -12.88 57.78 -11.97
N PHE A 321 -13.77 58.22 -12.86
CA PHE A 321 -13.83 57.73 -14.23
C PHE A 321 -12.55 58.06 -14.99
N GLN A 322 -12.01 59.28 -14.85
CA GLN A 322 -10.76 59.68 -15.50
C GLN A 322 -9.56 58.90 -14.96
N GLU A 323 -9.48 58.68 -13.65
CA GLU A 323 -8.47 57.83 -13.00
C GLU A 323 -8.53 56.40 -13.56
N MET A 324 -9.69 55.72 -13.48
CA MET A 324 -9.83 54.35 -13.96
C MET A 324 -9.65 54.22 -15.47
N HIS A 325 -10.14 55.17 -16.26
CA HIS A 325 -9.96 55.15 -17.72
C HIS A 325 -8.49 55.36 -18.13
N SER A 326 -7.71 56.12 -17.34
CA SER A 326 -6.27 56.25 -17.53
C SER A 326 -5.53 54.96 -17.13
N GLU A 327 -5.88 54.39 -15.98
CA GLU A 327 -5.29 53.13 -15.49
C GLU A 327 -5.62 51.93 -16.39
N ALA A 328 -6.80 51.88 -16.98
CA ALA A 328 -7.23 50.84 -17.93
C ALA A 328 -6.27 50.71 -19.13
N LYS A 329 -5.57 51.80 -19.51
CA LYS A 329 -4.56 51.79 -20.58
C LYS A 329 -3.18 51.33 -20.12
N SER A 330 -2.90 51.33 -18.82
CA SER A 330 -1.59 51.06 -18.23
C SER A 330 -1.66 49.96 -17.15
N GLN A 331 -2.33 48.84 -17.46
CA GLN A 331 -2.35 47.71 -16.54
C GLN A 331 -1.08 46.87 -16.67
N ALA A 332 -0.22 46.92 -15.66
CA ALA A 332 0.91 45.99 -15.53
C ALA A 332 0.41 44.64 -15.00
N SER A 333 1.02 43.55 -15.48
CA SER A 333 0.77 42.21 -14.95
C SER A 333 1.26 42.12 -13.51
N ASN A 334 0.42 41.64 -12.59
CA ASN A 334 0.80 41.30 -11.22
C ASN A 334 1.56 39.95 -11.14
N ILE A 335 1.77 39.31 -12.29
CA ILE A 335 2.59 38.12 -12.44
C ILE A 335 3.90 38.53 -13.13
N LEU A 336 5.01 38.32 -12.44
CA LEU A 336 6.36 38.60 -12.94
C LEU A 336 7.09 37.28 -13.20
N VAL A 337 7.72 37.13 -14.37
CA VAL A 337 8.62 36.00 -14.63
C VAL A 337 9.95 36.28 -13.95
N VAL A 338 10.30 35.46 -12.96
CA VAL A 338 11.54 35.59 -12.19
C VAL A 338 12.69 34.86 -12.87
N ASP A 339 12.42 33.65 -13.37
CA ASP A 339 13.39 32.85 -14.11
C ASP A 339 12.69 32.08 -15.23
N GLU A 340 13.20 32.20 -16.46
CA GLU A 340 12.69 31.48 -17.62
C GLU A 340 13.21 30.04 -17.65
N ALA A 341 12.39 29.11 -18.13
CA ALA A 341 12.82 27.73 -18.30
C ALA A 341 13.95 27.63 -19.32
N ARG A 342 15.03 26.97 -18.91
CA ARG A 342 16.15 26.57 -19.79
C ARG A 342 16.07 25.09 -20.09
N ALA A 343 16.63 24.69 -21.24
CA ALA A 343 16.75 23.28 -21.61
C ALA A 343 17.66 22.56 -20.59
N PRO A 344 17.15 21.56 -19.84
CA PRO A 344 17.94 20.89 -18.82
C PRO A 344 19.00 19.99 -19.46
N GLU A 345 20.22 20.02 -18.92
CA GLU A 345 21.35 19.21 -19.41
C GLU A 345 21.24 17.73 -19.01
N ARG A 346 20.56 17.45 -17.89
CA ARG A 346 20.38 16.10 -17.36
C ARG A 346 18.92 15.71 -17.38
N PRO A 347 18.60 14.44 -17.67
CA PRO A 347 17.25 13.95 -17.61
C PRO A 347 16.77 13.83 -16.17
N ASP A 348 15.48 14.08 -15.94
CA ASP A 348 14.82 13.85 -14.65
C ASP A 348 14.49 12.37 -14.46
N GLN A 349 14.14 11.67 -15.55
CA GLN A 349 13.83 10.25 -15.56
C GLN A 349 14.47 9.52 -16.76
N PRO A 350 14.78 8.22 -16.62
CA PRO A 350 14.70 7.41 -15.40
C PRO A 350 15.81 7.74 -14.39
N LYS A 351 15.61 7.41 -13.11
CA LYS A 351 16.63 7.54 -12.05
C LYS A 351 17.33 6.18 -11.87
N PRO A 352 18.41 5.89 -12.62
CA PRO A 352 18.93 4.52 -12.73
C PRO A 352 19.38 3.95 -11.39
N PHE A 353 19.97 4.80 -10.53
CA PHE A 353 20.41 4.40 -9.20
C PHE A 353 19.25 3.99 -8.28
N ILE A 354 18.16 4.78 -8.26
CA ILE A 354 16.98 4.49 -7.43
C ILE A 354 16.27 3.24 -7.94
N ASN A 355 16.09 3.12 -9.25
CA ASN A 355 15.46 1.94 -9.86
C ASN A 355 16.28 0.67 -9.60
N PHE A 356 17.61 0.76 -9.67
CA PHE A 356 18.50 -0.35 -9.34
C PHE A 356 18.36 -0.78 -7.87
N LEU A 357 18.36 0.18 -6.94
CA LEU A 357 18.20 -0.11 -5.52
C LEU A 357 16.83 -0.74 -5.21
N ALA A 358 15.77 -0.24 -5.85
CA ALA A 358 14.44 -0.82 -5.77
C ALA A 358 14.40 -2.26 -6.33
N ALA A 359 15.03 -2.51 -7.47
CA ALA A 359 15.11 -3.84 -8.07
C ALA A 359 15.91 -4.82 -7.20
N MET A 360 17.00 -4.38 -6.55
CA MET A 360 17.73 -5.18 -5.57
C MET A 360 16.84 -5.57 -4.38
N PHE A 361 16.12 -4.60 -3.80
CA PHE A 361 15.25 -4.85 -2.66
C PHE A 361 14.12 -5.83 -3.02
N LEU A 362 13.43 -5.60 -4.14
CA LEU A 362 12.38 -6.48 -4.65
C LEU A 362 12.91 -7.87 -5.00
N GLY A 363 14.12 -7.95 -5.58
CA GLY A 363 14.78 -9.20 -5.90
C GLY A 363 15.07 -10.04 -4.66
N LEU A 364 15.56 -9.41 -3.59
CA LEU A 364 15.88 -10.10 -2.35
C LEU A 364 14.61 -10.58 -1.64
N MET A 365 13.60 -9.72 -1.52
CA MET A 365 12.32 -10.07 -0.92
C MET A 365 11.65 -11.22 -1.67
N SER A 366 11.60 -11.15 -3.01
CA SER A 366 10.99 -12.21 -3.84
C SER A 366 11.78 -13.51 -3.78
N GLY A 367 13.12 -13.44 -3.73
CA GLY A 367 13.97 -14.62 -3.56
C GLY A 367 13.73 -15.33 -2.22
N ILE A 368 13.67 -14.58 -1.12
CA ILE A 368 13.35 -15.11 0.20
C ILE A 368 11.94 -15.72 0.22
N ALA A 369 10.94 -15.02 -0.32
CA ALA A 369 9.57 -15.53 -0.41
C ALA A 369 9.50 -16.83 -1.22
N LEU A 370 10.20 -16.90 -2.36
CA LEU A 370 10.28 -18.11 -3.17
C LEU A 370 10.95 -19.27 -2.41
N ALA A 371 12.00 -18.99 -1.63
CA ALA A 371 12.65 -20.01 -0.81
C ALA A 371 11.69 -20.63 0.22
N PHE A 372 10.92 -19.80 0.93
CA PHE A 372 9.91 -20.28 1.87
C PHE A 372 8.75 -20.99 1.16
N PHE A 373 8.32 -20.50 0.01
CA PHE A 373 7.28 -21.15 -0.78
C PHE A 373 7.71 -22.55 -1.25
N LEU A 374 8.95 -22.70 -1.73
CA LEU A 374 9.51 -24.00 -2.11
C LEU A 374 9.75 -24.92 -0.91
N GLU A 375 9.89 -24.39 0.31
CA GLU A 375 9.95 -25.19 1.53
C GLU A 375 8.56 -25.61 2.01
N TYR A 376 7.56 -24.73 1.86
CA TYR A 376 6.17 -25.03 2.17
C TYR A 376 5.61 -26.16 1.30
N LEU A 377 6.02 -26.25 0.03
CA LEU A 377 5.64 -27.34 -0.87
C LEU A 377 6.39 -28.66 -0.61
N ASP A 378 7.41 -28.67 0.26
CA ASP A 378 8.22 -29.86 0.55
C ASP A 378 7.62 -30.67 1.72
N ASP A 379 6.82 -31.67 1.37
CA ASP A 379 6.08 -32.57 2.28
C ASP A 379 6.89 -33.81 2.73
N THR A 380 8.21 -33.69 2.85
CA THR A 380 9.09 -34.78 3.34
C THR A 380 9.12 -34.85 4.87
N VAL A 381 9.45 -36.03 5.40
CA VAL A 381 9.63 -36.25 6.85
C VAL A 381 10.93 -35.60 7.31
N LYS A 382 10.82 -34.63 8.23
CA LYS A 382 11.92 -33.79 8.71
C LYS A 382 12.07 -33.79 10.22
N ILE A 383 11.02 -34.07 10.96
CA ILE A 383 11.02 -33.98 12.42
C ILE A 383 10.28 -35.21 12.99
N PRO A 384 10.72 -35.79 14.12
CA PRO A 384 9.98 -36.81 14.88
C PRO A 384 8.46 -36.55 15.01
N ASP A 385 8.09 -35.29 15.27
CA ASP A 385 6.70 -34.85 15.37
C ASP A 385 5.89 -35.08 14.08
N ASP A 386 6.52 -35.09 12.90
CA ASP A 386 5.84 -35.41 11.63
C ASP A 386 5.24 -36.83 11.66
N VAL A 387 5.89 -37.74 12.37
CA VAL A 387 5.49 -39.14 12.50
C VAL A 387 4.47 -39.30 13.64
N GLU A 388 4.81 -38.83 14.84
CA GLU A 388 3.99 -39.03 16.04
C GLU A 388 2.71 -38.20 16.00
N LYS A 389 2.80 -36.90 15.72
CA LYS A 389 1.63 -36.01 15.68
C LYS A 389 1.01 -35.96 14.29
N GLY A 390 1.85 -35.82 13.26
CA GLY A 390 1.38 -35.64 11.88
C GLY A 390 0.71 -36.88 11.29
N LEU A 391 1.21 -38.08 11.61
CA LEU A 391 0.73 -39.34 11.05
C LEU A 391 0.10 -40.27 12.10
N SER A 392 0.22 -39.95 13.39
CA SER A 392 -0.19 -40.82 14.52
C SER A 392 0.36 -42.23 14.37
N LEU A 393 1.62 -42.33 13.97
CA LEU A 393 2.42 -43.55 13.96
C LEU A 393 3.40 -43.50 15.12
N GLU A 394 3.79 -44.66 15.61
CA GLU A 394 4.68 -44.75 16.74
C GLU A 394 6.14 -44.61 16.30
N LEU A 395 6.88 -43.63 16.82
CA LEU A 395 8.31 -43.52 16.55
C LEU A 395 9.07 -44.53 17.42
N LEU A 396 9.84 -45.41 16.78
CA LEU A 396 10.67 -46.42 17.46
C LEU A 396 12.09 -45.93 17.71
N GLY A 397 12.59 -45.03 16.86
CA GLY A 397 13.94 -44.51 17.00
C GLY A 397 14.42 -43.70 15.81
N ILE A 398 15.58 -43.08 15.99
CA ILE A 398 16.23 -42.20 15.02
C ILE A 398 17.65 -42.73 14.80
N VAL A 399 17.96 -43.14 13.58
CA VAL A 399 19.28 -43.67 13.20
C VAL A 399 20.06 -42.58 12.45
N PRO A 400 21.22 -42.16 12.99
CA PRO A 400 22.02 -41.10 12.39
C PRO A 400 22.74 -41.62 11.15
N ASN A 401 23.11 -40.72 10.23
CA ASN A 401 23.90 -41.09 9.07
C ASN A 401 25.31 -41.53 9.50
N ALA A 402 25.63 -42.80 9.24
CA ALA A 402 26.89 -43.44 9.59
C ALA A 402 28.02 -43.22 8.56
N GLU A 403 27.97 -42.15 7.75
CA GLU A 403 29.00 -41.83 6.73
C GLU A 403 30.44 -41.83 7.27
N LYS A 404 30.64 -41.41 8.52
CA LYS A 404 31.95 -41.39 9.20
C LYS A 404 32.40 -42.79 9.69
N ASP A 405 31.47 -43.73 9.85
CA ASP A 405 31.71 -45.09 10.36
C ASP A 405 31.96 -46.11 9.23
N ARG A 406 31.98 -45.66 7.96
CA ARG A 406 32.20 -46.49 6.75
C ARG A 406 33.54 -47.24 6.68
N LYS A 407 34.42 -47.12 7.69
CA LYS A 407 35.75 -47.74 7.72
C LYS A 407 35.80 -49.14 8.37
N GLY A 408 34.66 -49.76 8.72
CA GLY A 408 34.60 -51.09 9.34
C GLY A 408 34.81 -52.30 8.40
N PRO A 409 34.94 -53.53 8.92
CA PRO A 409 35.29 -54.76 8.18
C PRO A 409 34.29 -55.17 7.07
N LEU A 410 33.11 -54.55 7.01
CA LEU A 410 32.09 -54.72 5.97
C LEU A 410 31.70 -53.38 5.30
N GLY A 411 32.64 -52.43 5.18
CA GLY A 411 32.38 -51.12 4.56
C GLY A 411 31.41 -50.22 5.36
N GLY A 412 31.26 -50.50 6.65
CA GLY A 412 30.32 -49.81 7.56
C GLY A 412 28.85 -50.17 7.38
N GLU A 413 28.51 -51.25 6.65
CA GLU A 413 27.15 -51.80 6.64
C GLU A 413 26.77 -52.42 8.01
N LEU A 414 27.76 -52.96 8.72
CA LEU A 414 27.61 -53.46 10.10
C LEU A 414 28.34 -52.53 11.07
N LEU A 415 27.57 -51.94 11.98
CA LEU A 415 27.98 -50.86 12.88
C LEU A 415 28.16 -51.33 14.32
N LEU A 416 27.80 -52.58 14.63
CA LEU A 416 27.93 -53.21 15.94
C LEU A 416 28.99 -54.34 15.94
N PRO A 417 30.30 -54.05 15.75
CA PRO A 417 31.33 -55.07 15.93
C PRO A 417 31.46 -55.47 17.40
N GLN A 418 31.75 -56.75 17.68
CA GLN A 418 31.96 -57.24 19.05
C GLN A 418 33.16 -56.58 19.76
N ASN A 419 34.14 -56.08 19.00
CA ASN A 419 35.32 -55.39 19.51
C ASN A 419 35.48 -54.03 18.80
N GLY A 420 35.06 -52.95 19.45
CA GLY A 420 35.22 -51.58 18.93
C GLY A 420 34.59 -50.52 19.84
N ARG A 421 35.02 -49.25 19.70
CA ARG A 421 34.34 -48.13 20.37
C ARG A 421 32.93 -47.98 19.79
N PRO A 422 31.89 -47.86 20.62
CA PRO A 422 30.53 -47.70 20.13
C PRO A 422 30.41 -46.41 19.33
N SER A 423 30.02 -46.52 18.06
CA SER A 423 29.69 -45.35 17.27
C SER A 423 28.30 -44.81 17.63
N GLN A 424 28.01 -43.57 17.26
CA GLN A 424 26.69 -42.97 17.50
C GLN A 424 25.56 -43.79 16.86
N ALA A 425 25.83 -44.35 15.68
CA ALA A 425 24.88 -45.23 15.00
C ALA A 425 24.71 -46.58 15.72
N ALA A 426 25.78 -47.13 16.31
CA ALA A 426 25.72 -48.36 17.10
C ALA A 426 24.83 -48.22 18.34
N GLU A 427 24.94 -47.09 19.07
CA GLU A 427 24.04 -46.81 20.20
C GLU A 427 22.60 -46.63 19.75
N ALA A 428 22.35 -46.01 18.59
CA ALA A 428 21.00 -45.89 18.04
C ALA A 428 20.33 -47.26 17.80
N PHE A 429 21.08 -48.29 17.37
CA PHE A 429 20.55 -49.65 17.23
C PHE A 429 20.29 -50.35 18.57
N ARG A 430 21.12 -50.12 19.60
CA ARG A 430 20.86 -50.61 20.96
C ARG A 430 19.62 -49.96 21.57
N ALA A 431 19.44 -48.67 21.33
CA ALA A 431 18.25 -47.92 21.72
C ALA A 431 17.00 -48.47 21.00
N LEU A 432 17.08 -48.65 19.68
CA LEU A 432 16.00 -49.20 18.86
C LEU A 432 15.57 -50.59 19.35
N ARG A 433 16.54 -51.47 19.63
CA ARG A 433 16.29 -52.78 20.23
C ARG A 433 15.55 -52.66 21.57
N THR A 434 16.04 -51.80 22.45
CA THR A 434 15.47 -51.61 23.79
C THR A 434 14.03 -51.11 23.70
N ALA A 435 13.76 -50.15 22.80
CA ALA A 435 12.43 -49.64 22.53
C ALA A 435 11.49 -50.74 22.01
N LEU A 436 11.96 -51.56 21.05
CA LEU A 436 11.19 -52.68 20.51
C LEU A 436 10.86 -53.72 21.58
N ILE A 437 11.84 -54.18 22.36
CA ILE A 437 11.63 -55.15 23.45
C ILE A 437 10.65 -54.59 24.48
N SER A 438 10.81 -53.32 24.86
CA SER A 438 9.93 -52.69 25.85
C SER A 438 8.49 -52.65 25.39
N LYS A 439 8.24 -52.35 24.11
CA LYS A 439 6.89 -52.26 23.54
C LYS A 439 6.25 -53.63 23.31
N THR A 440 7.05 -54.65 23.00
CA THR A 440 6.55 -56.01 22.74
C THR A 440 6.44 -56.87 23.99
N ARG A 441 6.98 -56.45 25.14
CA ARG A 441 7.01 -57.25 26.38
C ARG A 441 5.63 -57.74 26.84
N HIS A 442 4.57 -57.00 26.53
CA HIS A 442 3.20 -57.33 26.90
C HIS A 442 2.47 -58.18 25.84
N ILE A 443 3.07 -58.37 24.66
CA ILE A 443 2.50 -59.11 23.55
C ILE A 443 3.01 -60.55 23.62
N ALA A 444 2.17 -61.45 24.15
CA ALA A 444 2.52 -62.86 24.26
C ALA A 444 2.77 -63.50 22.88
N GLY A 445 3.90 -64.20 22.72
CA GLY A 445 4.22 -64.91 21.48
C GLY A 445 4.81 -64.04 20.36
N CYS A 446 5.09 -62.76 20.61
CA CYS A 446 5.72 -61.86 19.65
C CYS A 446 7.15 -62.32 19.31
N ARG A 447 7.36 -62.89 18.12
CA ARG A 447 8.66 -63.39 17.65
C ARG A 447 9.05 -62.85 16.27
N VAL A 448 8.11 -62.47 15.41
CA VAL A 448 8.37 -62.09 14.01
C VAL A 448 8.33 -60.57 13.82
N PHE A 449 9.48 -60.01 13.45
CA PHE A 449 9.68 -58.60 13.16
C PHE A 449 9.93 -58.42 11.67
N VAL A 450 9.02 -57.73 10.98
CA VAL A 450 9.18 -57.42 9.54
C VAL A 450 9.67 -56.00 9.39
N VAL A 451 10.77 -55.82 8.67
CA VAL A 451 11.33 -54.51 8.34
C VAL A 451 10.99 -54.18 6.89
N THR A 452 10.29 -53.07 6.67
CA THR A 452 9.89 -52.58 5.34
C THR A 452 10.12 -51.09 5.21
N SER A 453 9.91 -50.54 4.01
CA SER A 453 10.08 -49.11 3.75
C SER A 453 9.15 -48.66 2.61
N PRO A 454 8.59 -47.43 2.62
CA PRO A 454 7.72 -46.98 1.54
C PRO A 454 8.39 -47.02 0.16
N ASN A 455 9.64 -46.55 0.06
CA ASN A 455 10.38 -46.45 -1.20
C ASN A 455 11.64 -47.32 -1.21
N PRO A 456 12.17 -47.68 -2.40
CA PRO A 456 13.49 -48.29 -2.51
C PRO A 456 14.60 -47.42 -1.90
N SER A 457 15.67 -48.07 -1.44
CA SER A 457 16.90 -47.40 -0.95
C SER A 457 16.77 -46.54 0.31
N GLU A 458 15.75 -46.78 1.15
CA GLU A 458 15.59 -46.09 2.46
C GLU A 458 16.42 -46.72 3.60
N GLY A 459 17.15 -47.81 3.31
CA GLY A 459 18.09 -48.44 4.24
C GLY A 459 17.55 -49.63 5.03
N LYS A 460 16.40 -50.19 4.64
CA LYS A 460 15.78 -51.40 5.21
C LYS A 460 16.77 -52.52 5.55
N SER A 461 17.52 -53.05 4.58
CA SER A 461 18.44 -54.16 4.82
C SER A 461 19.62 -53.79 5.74
N THR A 462 20.00 -52.51 5.83
CA THR A 462 21.04 -52.05 6.76
C THR A 462 20.48 -52.00 8.18
N ILE A 463 19.23 -51.53 8.33
CA ILE A 463 18.53 -51.54 9.61
C ILE A 463 18.30 -52.98 10.07
N SER A 464 17.79 -53.87 9.20
CA SER A 464 17.55 -55.29 9.49
C SER A 464 18.81 -55.99 9.98
N LEU A 465 19.94 -55.77 9.29
CA LEU A 465 21.23 -56.36 9.65
C LEU A 465 21.73 -55.90 11.03
N ASN A 466 21.73 -54.59 11.28
CA ASN A 466 22.23 -54.05 12.55
C ASN A 466 21.28 -54.31 13.71
N LEU A 467 19.97 -54.35 13.45
CA LEU A 467 18.98 -54.70 14.46
C LEU A 467 19.11 -56.17 14.86
N ALA A 468 19.35 -57.09 13.91
CA ALA A 468 19.65 -58.49 14.21
C ALA A 468 20.91 -58.63 15.10
N ALA A 469 21.99 -57.91 14.76
CA ALA A 469 23.20 -57.85 15.57
C ALA A 469 22.97 -57.21 16.96
N ALA A 470 22.04 -56.26 17.09
CA ALA A 470 21.70 -55.68 18.39
C ALA A 470 20.94 -56.68 19.27
N PHE A 471 19.99 -57.44 18.70
CA PHE A 471 19.23 -58.45 19.41
C PHE A 471 20.12 -59.62 19.88
N SER A 472 21.10 -60.05 19.07
CA SER A 472 22.00 -61.15 19.44
C SER A 472 22.91 -60.84 20.64
N GLN A 473 23.25 -59.57 20.89
CA GLN A 473 24.09 -59.16 22.03
C GLN A 473 23.49 -59.51 23.40
N ASN A 474 22.18 -59.77 23.50
CA ASN A 474 21.49 -60.14 24.75
C ASN A 474 21.23 -61.67 24.87
N GLN A 475 22.01 -62.51 24.18
CA GLN A 475 21.85 -63.97 24.18
C GLN A 475 20.51 -64.48 23.62
N SER A 476 19.73 -63.64 22.94
CA SER A 476 18.55 -64.09 22.20
C SER A 476 18.98 -64.89 20.97
N ARG A 477 18.30 -66.00 20.68
CA ARG A 477 18.48 -66.72 19.42
C ARG A 477 17.77 -65.95 18.32
N VAL A 478 18.54 -65.30 17.46
CA VAL A 478 18.04 -64.43 16.39
C VAL A 478 18.24 -65.09 15.03
N LEU A 479 17.19 -65.13 14.22
CA LEU A 479 17.25 -65.50 12.80
C LEU A 479 16.93 -64.27 11.94
N LEU A 480 17.85 -63.88 11.05
CA LEU A 480 17.61 -62.86 10.03
C LEU A 480 17.31 -63.55 8.69
N ILE A 481 16.20 -63.19 8.06
CA ILE A 481 15.73 -63.75 6.80
C ILE A 481 15.72 -62.65 5.73
N ASP A 482 16.41 -62.85 4.61
CA ASP A 482 16.30 -62.00 3.42
C ASP A 482 15.11 -62.47 2.57
N ALA A 483 13.96 -61.79 2.71
CA ALA A 483 12.74 -62.09 1.97
C ALA A 483 12.53 -61.14 0.77
N ASP A 484 13.54 -60.33 0.38
CA ASP A 484 13.53 -59.59 -0.89
C ASP A 484 13.94 -60.55 -2.03
N LEU A 485 13.03 -61.47 -2.39
CA LEU A 485 13.25 -62.51 -3.40
C LEU A 485 13.40 -61.98 -4.83
N ARG A 486 13.10 -60.69 -5.05
CA ARG A 486 13.16 -60.04 -6.36
C ARG A 486 14.46 -59.31 -6.57
N LYS A 487 14.95 -58.57 -5.57
CA LYS A 487 16.22 -57.82 -5.69
C LYS A 487 17.01 -57.98 -4.40
N PRO A 488 17.49 -59.20 -4.10
CA PRO A 488 18.17 -59.48 -2.84
C PRO A 488 19.47 -58.69 -2.75
N LYS A 489 19.63 -57.94 -1.67
CA LYS A 489 20.81 -57.09 -1.43
C LYS A 489 21.63 -57.51 -0.22
N LEU A 490 21.11 -58.38 0.64
CA LEU A 490 21.79 -58.69 1.90
C LEU A 490 23.08 -59.49 1.66
N HIS A 491 23.06 -60.44 0.71
CA HIS A 491 24.24 -61.23 0.35
C HIS A 491 25.41 -60.38 -0.18
N SER A 492 25.12 -59.38 -1.02
CA SER A 492 26.15 -58.51 -1.61
C SER A 492 26.75 -57.57 -0.57
N ARG A 493 25.94 -57.11 0.39
CA ARG A 493 26.40 -56.30 1.54
C ARG A 493 27.28 -57.08 2.50
N LEU A 494 26.96 -58.35 2.71
CA LEU A 494 27.73 -59.25 3.58
C LEU A 494 28.90 -59.94 2.86
N LYS A 495 29.06 -59.72 1.55
CA LYS A 495 30.05 -60.39 0.69
C LYS A 495 29.95 -61.93 0.77
N MET A 496 28.73 -62.45 0.74
CA MET A 496 28.43 -63.88 0.84
C MET A 496 27.79 -64.41 -0.46
N PRO A 497 27.98 -65.71 -0.80
CA PRO A 497 27.28 -66.32 -1.92
C PRO A 497 25.78 -66.49 -1.62
N ASN A 498 24.94 -66.34 -2.65
CA ASN A 498 23.47 -66.44 -2.55
C ASN A 498 22.90 -67.54 -3.46
N SER A 499 23.58 -68.68 -3.51
CA SER A 499 23.22 -69.78 -4.43
C SER A 499 22.06 -70.64 -3.92
N ARG A 500 21.84 -70.72 -2.61
CA ARG A 500 20.72 -71.41 -1.97
C ARG A 500 20.19 -70.58 -0.80
N GLY A 501 18.88 -70.57 -0.59
CA GLY A 501 18.27 -69.78 0.49
C GLY A 501 16.77 -70.00 0.66
N LEU A 502 16.05 -68.95 1.07
CA LEU A 502 14.61 -68.98 1.34
C LEU A 502 13.79 -69.50 0.14
N THR A 503 14.11 -69.07 -1.08
CA THR A 503 13.46 -69.57 -2.30
C THR A 503 13.52 -71.10 -2.37
N ASP A 504 14.70 -71.69 -2.14
CA ASP A 504 14.91 -73.14 -2.22
C ASP A 504 14.18 -73.91 -1.12
N VAL A 505 14.08 -73.34 0.08
CA VAL A 505 13.30 -73.91 1.19
C VAL A 505 11.81 -73.93 0.85
N LEU A 506 11.29 -72.81 0.35
CA LEU A 506 9.87 -72.69 -0.01
C LEU A 506 9.51 -73.56 -1.23
N GLU A 507 10.45 -73.80 -2.12
CA GLU A 507 10.30 -74.75 -3.23
C GLU A 507 10.51 -76.22 -2.84
N ALA A 508 10.91 -76.51 -1.59
CA ALA A 508 11.27 -77.84 -1.08
C ALA A 508 12.46 -78.48 -1.82
N LYS A 509 13.40 -77.64 -2.28
CA LYS A 509 14.69 -78.04 -2.86
C LYS A 509 15.82 -78.10 -1.83
N ALA A 510 15.59 -77.59 -0.62
CA ALA A 510 16.54 -77.60 0.49
C ALA A 510 15.81 -77.66 1.84
N VAL A 511 16.48 -78.21 2.85
CA VAL A 511 16.00 -78.22 4.24
C VAL A 511 16.54 -76.97 4.96
N PRO A 512 15.77 -76.30 5.85
CA PRO A 512 16.24 -75.11 6.57
C PRO A 512 17.62 -75.24 7.21
N SER A 513 17.90 -76.38 7.86
CA SER A 513 19.18 -76.63 8.54
C SER A 513 20.40 -76.68 7.59
N GLU A 514 20.20 -76.89 6.30
CA GLU A 514 21.28 -76.91 5.29
C GLU A 514 21.64 -75.51 4.78
N VAL A 515 20.68 -74.57 4.84
CA VAL A 515 20.82 -73.24 4.21
C VAL A 515 20.87 -72.09 5.22
N ILE A 516 20.45 -72.32 6.47
CA ILE A 516 20.61 -71.35 7.55
C ILE A 516 22.08 -71.34 7.96
N LEU A 517 22.69 -70.16 7.86
CA LEU A 517 24.10 -69.93 8.18
C LEU A 517 24.20 -69.53 9.64
N SER A 518 24.75 -70.42 10.49
CA SER A 518 24.89 -70.16 11.91
C SER A 518 25.97 -69.11 12.21
N ASN A 519 25.70 -68.23 13.18
CA ASN A 519 26.62 -67.17 13.63
C ASN A 519 27.25 -66.40 12.45
N ALA A 520 26.40 -65.88 11.57
CA ALA A 520 26.82 -65.23 10.33
C ALA A 520 27.81 -64.09 10.61
N GLN A 521 28.98 -64.13 9.94
CA GLN A 521 30.05 -63.13 10.09
C GLN A 521 30.48 -62.86 11.55
N SER A 522 30.36 -63.85 12.44
CA SER A 522 30.67 -63.72 13.89
C SER A 522 29.82 -62.67 14.62
N CYS A 523 28.59 -62.41 14.15
CA CYS A 523 27.72 -61.38 14.69
C CYS A 523 26.68 -61.88 15.71
N GLY A 524 26.70 -63.18 16.03
CA GLY A 524 25.84 -63.80 17.05
C GLY A 524 24.41 -64.09 16.62
N PHE A 525 24.05 -63.91 15.35
CA PHE A 525 22.74 -64.27 14.79
C PHE A 525 22.89 -65.26 13.64
N ASP A 526 21.83 -66.02 13.37
CA ASP A 526 21.75 -66.93 12.24
C ASP A 526 21.11 -66.22 11.05
N LEU A 527 21.52 -66.59 9.83
CA LEU A 527 21.14 -65.90 8.60
C LEU A 527 20.58 -66.87 7.57
N LEU A 528 19.40 -66.55 7.03
CA LEU A 528 18.84 -67.18 5.84
C LEU A 528 18.79 -66.15 4.71
N LEU A 529 19.65 -66.33 3.71
CA LEU A 529 19.64 -65.49 2.50
C LEU A 529 18.45 -65.83 1.60
N SER A 530 18.14 -64.97 0.62
CA SER A 530 16.99 -65.15 -0.27
C SER A 530 17.11 -66.41 -1.12
N GLY A 531 18.33 -66.79 -1.52
CA GLY A 531 18.57 -67.75 -2.60
C GLY A 531 18.33 -67.13 -3.97
N THR A 532 18.08 -67.99 -4.96
CA THR A 532 17.92 -67.60 -6.37
C THR A 532 16.76 -66.61 -6.55
N GLU A 533 17.00 -65.55 -7.33
CA GLU A 533 15.97 -64.55 -7.69
C GLU A 533 14.79 -65.22 -8.40
N THR A 534 13.56 -64.84 -8.02
CA THR A 534 12.34 -65.44 -8.57
C THR A 534 11.26 -64.40 -8.87
N GLN A 535 10.56 -64.60 -9.98
CA GLN A 535 9.39 -63.79 -10.35
C GLN A 535 8.12 -64.19 -9.57
N ARG A 536 8.14 -65.36 -8.91
CA ARG A 536 7.01 -65.94 -8.16
C ARG A 536 7.04 -65.63 -6.66
N ALA A 537 7.66 -64.51 -6.28
CA ALA A 537 7.87 -64.14 -4.87
C ALA A 537 6.58 -64.14 -4.04
N ILE A 538 5.48 -63.56 -4.55
CA ILE A 538 4.18 -63.49 -3.84
C ILE A 538 3.63 -64.89 -3.52
N GLU A 539 3.67 -65.79 -4.50
CA GLU A 539 3.12 -67.16 -4.34
C GLU A 539 3.92 -67.97 -3.32
N LEU A 540 5.25 -67.82 -3.32
CA LEU A 540 6.11 -68.51 -2.37
C LEU A 540 5.95 -67.95 -0.96
N LEU A 541 5.94 -66.62 -0.81
CA LEU A 541 5.80 -65.96 0.49
C LEU A 541 4.38 -66.10 1.06
N GLY A 542 3.34 -66.13 0.23
CA GLY A 542 1.95 -66.29 0.66
C GLY A 542 1.49 -67.74 0.81
N GLY A 543 2.31 -68.71 0.41
CA GLY A 543 1.95 -70.12 0.43
C GLY A 543 1.99 -70.75 1.83
N GLU A 544 1.31 -71.89 1.98
CA GLU A 544 1.31 -72.65 3.25
C GLU A 544 2.71 -73.05 3.75
N ARG A 545 3.67 -73.23 2.83
CA ARG A 545 5.04 -73.59 3.18
C ARG A 545 5.74 -72.48 3.96
N MET A 546 5.50 -71.21 3.64
CA MET A 546 6.03 -70.08 4.40
C MET A 546 5.47 -70.07 5.82
N ASN A 547 4.16 -70.32 5.95
CA ASN A 547 3.49 -70.44 7.24
C ASN A 547 4.07 -71.57 8.12
N ARG A 548 4.26 -72.76 7.55
CA ARG A 548 4.88 -73.88 8.26
C ARG A 548 6.33 -73.58 8.64
N PHE A 549 7.10 -73.06 7.69
CA PHE A 549 8.49 -72.67 7.93
C PHE A 549 8.61 -71.66 9.09
N LEU A 550 7.82 -70.58 9.09
CA LEU A 550 7.84 -69.61 10.19
C LEU A 550 7.37 -70.21 11.51
N SER A 551 6.40 -71.13 11.50
CA SER A 551 5.95 -71.84 12.71
C SER A 551 7.05 -72.72 13.30
N ASP A 552 7.80 -73.42 12.45
CA ASP A 552 8.96 -74.21 12.86
C ASP A 552 10.09 -73.33 13.40
N MET A 553 10.40 -72.23 12.70
CA MET A 553 11.43 -71.29 13.14
C MET A 553 11.03 -70.59 14.44
N LYS A 554 9.74 -70.32 14.66
CA LYS A 554 9.24 -69.78 15.93
C LYS A 554 9.60 -70.69 17.09
N MET A 555 9.67 -72.02 16.94
CA MET A 555 10.08 -72.92 18.03
C MET A 555 11.59 -72.84 18.35
N LEU A 556 12.42 -72.53 17.35
CA LEU A 556 13.88 -72.55 17.45
C LEU A 556 14.50 -71.19 17.82
N TYR A 557 13.86 -70.10 17.42
CA TYR A 557 14.37 -68.74 17.58
C TYR A 557 13.45 -67.91 18.48
N ASP A 558 14.07 -67.07 19.30
CA ASP A 558 13.35 -66.15 20.18
C ASP A 558 12.90 -64.92 19.37
N ILE A 559 13.68 -64.54 18.35
CA ILE A 559 13.42 -63.40 17.47
C ILE A 559 13.72 -63.80 16.02
N ILE A 560 12.77 -63.52 15.12
CA ILE A 560 12.88 -63.71 13.68
C ILE A 560 12.74 -62.33 13.03
N LEU A 561 13.82 -61.80 12.45
CA LEU A 561 13.78 -60.59 11.61
C LEU A 561 13.63 -60.97 10.15
N ILE A 562 12.71 -60.30 9.46
CA ILE A 562 12.50 -60.47 8.02
C ILE A 562 12.80 -59.14 7.33
N ASP A 563 13.83 -59.13 6.49
CA ASP A 563 14.08 -58.04 5.55
C ASP A 563 13.16 -58.18 4.34
N SER A 564 12.28 -57.20 4.12
CA SER A 564 11.25 -57.25 3.08
C SER A 564 11.53 -56.26 1.93
N PRO A 565 10.96 -56.45 0.73
CA PRO A 565 11.03 -55.46 -0.34
C PRO A 565 10.26 -54.18 0.02
N PRO A 566 10.50 -53.05 -0.69
CA PRO A 566 9.80 -51.80 -0.43
C PRO A 566 8.30 -51.90 -0.69
N PHE A 567 7.50 -51.28 0.18
CA PHE A 567 6.05 -51.40 0.22
C PHE A 567 5.32 -50.82 -0.98
N LEU A 568 5.64 -49.59 -1.39
CA LEU A 568 4.96 -48.98 -2.53
C LEU A 568 5.43 -49.56 -3.87
N ALA A 569 6.55 -50.30 -3.87
CA ALA A 569 7.10 -50.89 -5.08
C ALA A 569 6.49 -52.25 -5.41
N VAL A 570 6.14 -53.06 -4.40
CA VAL A 570 5.77 -54.48 -4.60
C VAL A 570 4.78 -54.97 -3.54
N ALA A 571 3.82 -55.82 -3.93
CA ALA A 571 2.84 -56.43 -3.03
C ALA A 571 3.42 -57.48 -2.05
N ASP A 572 4.65 -57.96 -2.27
CA ASP A 572 5.32 -58.98 -1.46
C ASP A 572 5.40 -58.60 0.04
N SER A 573 5.62 -57.32 0.35
CA SER A 573 5.70 -56.81 1.72
C SER A 573 4.33 -56.70 2.41
N VAL A 574 3.25 -56.62 1.64
CA VAL A 574 1.88 -56.76 2.19
C VAL A 574 1.69 -58.17 2.72
N VAL A 575 2.06 -59.19 1.93
CA VAL A 575 1.94 -60.60 2.33
C VAL A 575 2.84 -60.91 3.54
N LEU A 576 4.08 -60.44 3.53
CA LEU A 576 4.99 -60.60 4.67
C LEU A 576 4.47 -59.94 5.95
N SER A 577 3.75 -58.83 5.81
CA SER A 577 3.16 -58.14 6.96
C SER A 577 2.13 -58.99 7.70
N ASP A 578 1.50 -59.98 7.05
CA ASP A 578 0.50 -60.86 7.68
C ASP A 578 1.12 -61.81 8.69
N TYR A 579 2.41 -62.12 8.51
CA TYR A 579 3.17 -62.91 9.47
C TYR A 579 3.84 -62.05 10.56
N ALA A 580 3.79 -60.72 10.43
CA ALA A 580 4.48 -59.80 11.32
C ALA A 580 3.71 -59.63 12.63
N ASP A 581 4.38 -59.91 13.75
CA ASP A 581 3.92 -59.45 15.06
C ASP A 581 4.27 -57.96 15.25
N VAL A 582 5.42 -57.54 14.69
CA VAL A 582 5.87 -56.14 14.64
C VAL A 582 6.24 -55.74 13.22
N LEU A 583 5.64 -54.66 12.74
CA LEU A 583 5.97 -54.03 11.47
C LEU A 583 6.81 -52.77 11.71
N THR A 584 8.08 -52.81 11.30
CA THR A 584 9.01 -51.70 11.40
C THR A 584 9.15 -51.02 10.04
N ILE A 585 8.74 -49.76 9.95
CA ILE A 585 8.75 -48.94 8.73
C ILE A 585 9.96 -48.02 8.76
N ILE A 586 10.83 -48.13 7.77
CA ILE A 586 12.00 -47.26 7.65
C ILE A 586 11.64 -46.06 6.78
N ALA A 587 11.77 -44.86 7.34
CA ALA A 587 11.62 -43.60 6.62
C ALA A 587 12.98 -42.91 6.50
N ASN A 588 13.38 -42.52 5.29
CA ASN A 588 14.61 -41.78 5.05
C ASN A 588 14.40 -40.28 5.29
N TYR A 589 15.24 -39.69 6.12
CA TYR A 589 15.24 -38.28 6.46
C TYR A 589 15.28 -37.38 5.22
N GLN A 590 14.33 -36.44 5.12
CA GLN A 590 14.20 -35.49 4.00
C GLN A 590 13.96 -36.11 2.61
N ASN A 591 13.68 -37.41 2.52
CA ASN A 591 13.47 -38.08 1.24
C ASN A 591 12.17 -38.88 1.19
N THR A 592 11.72 -39.43 2.32
CA THR A 592 10.40 -40.06 2.40
C THR A 592 9.32 -38.99 2.55
N GLU A 593 8.35 -39.01 1.64
CA GLU A 593 7.19 -38.12 1.67
C GLU A 593 6.16 -38.58 2.72
N LYS A 594 5.57 -37.64 3.47
CA LYS A 594 4.59 -37.95 4.53
C LYS A 594 3.37 -38.68 3.96
N ARG A 595 2.94 -38.34 2.74
CA ARG A 595 1.87 -39.07 2.03
C ARG A 595 2.15 -40.57 1.88
N HIS A 596 3.41 -40.98 1.63
CA HIS A 596 3.76 -42.39 1.43
C HIS A 596 3.62 -43.19 2.74
N LEU A 597 3.99 -42.59 3.88
CA LEU A 597 3.76 -43.18 5.20
C LEU A 597 2.26 -43.25 5.53
N LYS A 598 1.48 -42.23 5.15
CA LYS A 598 0.03 -42.22 5.33
C LYS A 598 -0.67 -43.32 4.53
N ASP A 599 -0.24 -43.55 3.29
CA ASP A 599 -0.79 -44.62 2.44
C ASP A 599 -0.43 -46.01 2.99
N LEU A 600 0.78 -46.16 3.51
CA LEU A 600 1.23 -47.36 4.19
C LEU A 600 0.38 -47.62 5.44
N LYS A 601 0.19 -46.60 6.31
CA LYS A 601 -0.67 -46.70 7.49
C LYS A 601 -2.10 -47.11 7.15
N LYS A 602 -2.72 -46.48 6.15
CA LYS A 602 -4.10 -46.79 5.72
C LYS A 602 -4.25 -48.26 5.36
N ARG A 603 -3.30 -48.82 4.62
CA ARG A 603 -3.34 -50.23 4.21
C ARG A 603 -3.20 -51.22 5.37
N PHE A 604 -2.55 -50.82 6.47
CA PHE A 604 -2.37 -51.67 7.65
C PHE A 604 -3.34 -51.38 8.81
N SER A 605 -4.17 -50.34 8.70
CA SER A 605 -5.12 -49.95 9.76
C SER A 605 -6.21 -50.98 10.08
N GLY A 606 -6.34 -52.06 9.29
CA GLY A 606 -7.27 -53.16 9.54
C GLY A 606 -6.70 -54.36 10.31
N PHE A 607 -5.45 -54.30 10.78
CA PHE A 607 -4.81 -55.39 11.51
C PHE A 607 -4.65 -55.06 13.01
N ASP A 608 -5.62 -55.48 13.83
CA ASP A 608 -5.78 -55.07 15.24
C ASP A 608 -4.71 -55.59 16.23
N HIS A 609 -3.72 -56.37 15.77
CA HIS A 609 -2.75 -57.04 16.65
C HIS A 609 -1.28 -56.73 16.33
N LYS A 610 -1.00 -55.80 15.41
CA LYS A 610 0.35 -55.53 14.91
C LYS A 610 0.90 -54.22 15.49
N LEU A 611 2.08 -54.26 16.11
CA LEU A 611 2.80 -53.03 16.48
C LEU A 611 3.38 -52.41 15.20
N ILE A 612 2.92 -51.21 14.82
CA ILE A 612 3.40 -50.48 13.65
C ILE A 612 4.25 -49.30 14.10
N GLY A 613 5.55 -49.41 13.92
CA GLY A 613 6.50 -48.39 14.35
C GLY A 613 7.40 -47.89 13.22
N VAL A 614 7.76 -46.61 13.27
CA VAL A 614 8.59 -45.94 12.27
C VAL A 614 9.99 -45.69 12.83
N VAL A 615 11.00 -45.90 11.98
CA VAL A 615 12.40 -45.53 12.25
C VAL A 615 12.82 -44.49 11.24
N ILE A 616 13.26 -43.32 11.70
CA ILE A 616 13.81 -42.28 10.82
C ILE A 616 15.30 -42.59 10.63
N ASN A 617 15.69 -42.91 9.40
CA ASN A 617 17.04 -43.32 9.03
C ASN A 617 17.81 -42.20 8.31
N GLN A 618 19.15 -42.30 8.32
CA GLN A 618 20.09 -41.38 7.69
C GLN A 618 19.96 -39.92 8.18
N VAL A 619 19.59 -39.75 9.46
CA VAL A 619 19.44 -38.41 10.04
C VAL A 619 20.81 -37.75 10.10
N LYS A 620 20.91 -36.56 9.50
CA LYS A 620 22.12 -35.75 9.58
C LYS A 620 22.11 -35.00 10.91
N VAL A 621 22.48 -35.69 11.98
CA VAL A 621 22.57 -35.09 13.32
C VAL A 621 23.64 -34.00 13.29
N ARG A 622 23.23 -32.75 13.50
CA ARG A 622 24.14 -31.62 13.73
C ARG A 622 24.41 -31.52 15.23
N GLU A 623 25.64 -31.17 15.62
CA GLU A 623 26.07 -31.03 17.02
C GLU A 623 25.22 -30.07 17.87
N ASN A 624 24.36 -29.24 17.27
CA ASN A 624 23.51 -28.24 17.95
C ASN A 624 22.00 -28.43 17.74
N ASP A 625 21.53 -29.53 17.12
CA ASP A 625 20.08 -29.75 16.96
C ASP A 625 19.45 -30.17 18.28
N TYR A 626 19.05 -29.19 19.10
CA TYR A 626 18.38 -29.39 20.40
C TYR A 626 17.19 -30.35 20.29
N TYR A 627 16.43 -30.25 19.19
CA TYR A 627 15.28 -31.10 18.92
C TYR A 627 15.65 -32.59 18.84
N TYR A 628 16.67 -32.91 18.04
CA TYR A 628 17.15 -34.28 17.90
C TYR A 628 17.90 -34.74 19.15
N HIS A 629 18.65 -33.86 19.81
CA HIS A 629 19.33 -34.13 21.07
C HIS A 629 18.35 -34.47 22.19
N HIS A 630 17.24 -33.75 22.31
CA HIS A 630 16.23 -33.99 23.35
C HIS A 630 15.57 -35.36 23.16
N HIS A 631 15.15 -35.71 21.94
CA HIS A 631 14.63 -37.05 21.64
C HIS A 631 15.71 -38.15 21.69
N TYR A 632 16.98 -37.83 21.43
CA TYR A 632 18.10 -38.75 21.60
C TYR A 632 18.34 -39.10 23.07
N TYR A 633 18.29 -38.10 23.97
CA TYR A 633 18.70 -38.25 25.36
C TYR A 633 17.53 -38.52 26.32
N TYR A 634 16.33 -37.98 26.11
CA TYR A 634 15.20 -38.21 27.02
C TYR A 634 14.50 -39.57 26.82
N GLY A 635 14.76 -40.27 25.71
CA GLY A 635 14.44 -41.71 25.60
C GLY A 635 15.31 -42.58 26.51
N TYR A 636 16.41 -42.03 27.03
CA TYR A 636 17.26 -42.63 28.04
C TYR A 636 16.99 -41.94 29.39
N GLY A 637 16.80 -42.71 30.45
CA GLY A 637 16.83 -42.18 31.83
C GLY A 637 18.22 -41.71 32.28
N GLN A 638 19.04 -41.17 31.37
CA GLN A 638 20.36 -40.61 31.67
C GLN A 638 20.31 -39.09 31.53
N THR A 639 20.54 -38.40 32.65
CA THR A 639 20.73 -36.95 32.72
C THR A 639 21.79 -36.49 31.73
N ALA A 640 21.44 -35.47 30.93
CA ALA A 640 22.35 -34.87 29.95
C ALA A 640 23.68 -34.45 30.63
N PRO A 641 24.84 -34.64 29.99
CA PRO A 641 26.10 -34.17 30.55
C PRO A 641 26.04 -32.65 30.70
N GLN A 642 26.18 -32.16 31.93
CA GLN A 642 26.32 -30.74 32.19
C GLN A 642 27.56 -30.25 31.44
N LYS A 643 27.36 -29.26 30.56
CA LYS A 643 28.46 -28.53 29.94
C LYS A 643 29.22 -27.79 31.04
N SER A 644 30.51 -28.10 31.20
CA SER A 644 31.48 -27.33 31.97
C SER A 644 31.78 -25.99 31.31
#